data_AF-A0A4P8C8M7-F1
#
_entry.id   AF-A0A4P8C8M7-F1
#
_cell.length_a   1.000
_cell.length_b   1.000
_cell.length_c   1.000
_cell.angle_alpha   90.00
_cell.angle_beta   90.00
_cell.angle_gamma   90.00
#
_symmetry.space_group_name_H-M   'P 1'
#
loop_
_entity.id
_entity.type
_entity.pdbx_description
1 polymer ?
#
loop_
_entity_poly.entity_id
_entity_poly.type
_entity_poly.pdbx_seq_one_letter_code
_entity_poly.pdbx_strand_id
1 'polypeptide(L)'
;MHSWKKKLVVSQLALACTLAIASQANATTYDTFGYHDDAATVFGWDDTTDHDYLTYGGYVYDHAADGYFDTTFSGDTVNGVISTYYLNHDYGTDTGNTLNITNSNVHGMVTSYQVGYGDYIWTNGSDYTGHDWVDGDIFTLNIANSTIDDDFDAFYFTDTYLDADGKTSKTDYDRLVTAGLGTAVTLDVESNINISNNSHVAGITLVQNDLGNATYNTEGHQWDNNIVVNDSTVTSGSLSEDEQSTSDRGHFGNSVEPSDYGNGASAADDVALAFIDDVTSDYRMVNNVTFNNSQLLGDVVFDSTWNANFDATGHLIDNSTTAYTHGGWATDDQNVDHLNLTLNNTKWVGSANIDYDVVVADEAFYDVAPNSLNPYASYSEDGWNRVDNANAFQSGVFDVVLNNGSDWETTKTSLIDTLAINSGSQVNVSAESSLTSDTITLNGGSSMEVNGEVNTDHLTIDTFSTVNFGEDTASAWTSAPLYANTITVTNGGVLDVNTNMNDISSVFATDTLELTSGNVKDNNGNVYAGVFDIHSNDYILNADLVNDRTNDTSKANYGYGVIAMNSDGHLTVNGNNDINNGDEVDNSSVDNVVAATGNYKVRIDNSTGAGAIADYKGKQLIYIDDTKTNATFSAANKADLGAYTYQAEQRGNTVVLQQMELTDYANMALSIPSANTNIWNLEQDTVGTRLTNSRHGLADNGGAWVSYFGGNFNGDNGTINYDQDVNGIMVGVDTKIDGNNAKWIVGAAAGFAKGDMNDRSGQVDQDSQTAYIYSSAHFANNVFVDGSLSYSHFNNDLSATMSNGTYVDGSTNSDAWGFGLKAGYDFKLGDAGYVTPYGSISGLFQSGDDYQLSNDMKVDGQSYDSMRYELGVDAGYTFTYSEDQALTPYFKLAYVYDDSNNDNDVNGDSIDNGTEGSAVRVGLGTQFSFTKNFSAYTDANYLGGGDVDQDWSANVGVKYTW
;
A
#
# COMPACT_ATOMS: atom_id res chain seq x y z
N MET A 1 -29.97 8.58 20.62
CA MET A 1 -30.82 7.47 20.13
C MET A 1 -30.26 6.08 20.50
N HIS A 2 -29.59 5.92 21.66
CA HIS A 2 -28.77 4.73 21.98
C HIS A 2 -29.40 3.66 22.90
N SER A 3 -30.72 3.68 23.13
CA SER A 3 -31.37 2.69 24.02
C SER A 3 -32.14 1.57 23.29
N TRP A 4 -32.14 1.52 21.96
CA TRP A 4 -32.92 0.53 21.20
C TRP A 4 -32.14 -0.72 20.77
N LYS A 5 -30.79 -0.69 20.74
CA LYS A 5 -29.98 -1.88 20.37
C LYS A 5 -29.94 -2.97 21.47
N LYS A 6 -30.01 -2.60 22.76
CA LYS A 6 -29.95 -3.59 23.87
C LYS A 6 -31.21 -4.43 24.07
N LYS A 7 -32.38 -3.98 23.59
CA LYS A 7 -33.62 -4.77 23.70
C LYS A 7 -33.78 -5.78 22.57
N LEU A 8 -33.15 -5.56 21.41
CA LEU A 8 -33.17 -6.51 20.31
C LEU A 8 -32.34 -7.76 20.63
N VAL A 9 -31.14 -7.58 21.20
CA VAL A 9 -30.23 -8.68 21.57
C VAL A 9 -30.84 -9.57 22.67
N VAL A 10 -31.49 -8.99 23.68
CA VAL A 10 -32.16 -9.76 24.75
C VAL A 10 -33.42 -10.46 24.23
N SER A 11 -34.10 -9.89 23.24
CA SER A 11 -35.24 -10.53 22.55
C SER A 11 -34.79 -11.67 21.64
N GLN A 12 -33.63 -11.54 20.97
CA GLN A 12 -33.04 -12.60 20.14
C GLN A 12 -32.51 -13.73 21.00
N LEU A 13 -31.84 -13.45 22.12
CA LEU A 13 -31.42 -14.46 23.09
C LEU A 13 -32.61 -15.17 23.73
N ALA A 14 -33.67 -14.43 24.09
CA ALA A 14 -34.87 -15.04 24.66
C ALA A 14 -35.59 -15.92 23.62
N LEU A 15 -35.72 -15.46 22.36
CA LEU A 15 -36.32 -16.25 21.27
C LEU A 15 -35.46 -17.48 20.92
N ALA A 16 -34.13 -17.35 20.89
CA ALA A 16 -33.20 -18.46 20.72
C ALA A 16 -33.30 -19.46 21.87
N CYS A 17 -33.39 -19.00 23.12
CA CYS A 17 -33.62 -19.88 24.27
C CYS A 17 -35.04 -20.50 24.27
N THR A 18 -36.07 -19.82 23.73
CA THR A 18 -37.41 -20.45 23.63
C THR A 18 -37.52 -21.41 22.46
N LEU A 19 -36.80 -21.18 21.35
CA LEU A 19 -36.65 -22.11 20.23
C LEU A 19 -35.83 -23.35 20.63
N ALA A 20 -34.73 -23.17 21.36
CA ALA A 20 -33.91 -24.27 21.88
C ALA A 20 -34.63 -25.13 22.93
N ILE A 21 -35.53 -24.54 23.74
CA ILE A 21 -36.34 -25.29 24.72
C ILE A 21 -37.57 -25.95 24.05
N ALA A 22 -38.05 -25.42 22.92
CA ALA A 22 -39.15 -26.02 22.15
C ALA A 22 -38.68 -27.12 21.17
N SER A 23 -37.44 -27.05 20.66
CA SER A 23 -36.85 -28.08 19.79
C SER A 23 -36.48 -29.37 20.53
N GLN A 24 -36.14 -29.30 21.82
CA GLN A 24 -35.83 -30.47 22.65
C GLN A 24 -37.05 -31.36 22.97
N ALA A 25 -38.27 -30.97 22.60
CA ALA A 25 -39.48 -31.72 22.97
C ALA A 25 -39.70 -33.01 22.17
N ASN A 26 -38.92 -33.26 21.09
CA ASN A 26 -38.99 -34.48 20.27
C ASN A 26 -37.60 -34.98 19.80
N ALA A 27 -36.50 -34.49 20.38
CA ALA A 27 -35.14 -34.89 20.01
C ALA A 27 -34.95 -36.40 20.21
N THR A 28 -34.68 -37.13 19.13
CA THR A 28 -34.42 -38.57 19.14
C THR A 28 -32.92 -38.81 19.01
N THR A 29 -32.40 -39.74 19.82
CA THR A 29 -31.03 -40.24 19.65
C THR A 29 -31.06 -41.52 18.84
N TYR A 30 -30.28 -41.56 17.77
CA TYR A 30 -30.19 -42.69 16.85
C TYR A 30 -28.78 -43.28 16.89
N ASP A 31 -28.65 -44.53 17.31
CA ASP A 31 -27.41 -45.30 17.18
C ASP A 31 -27.51 -46.18 15.95
N THR A 32 -26.65 -45.94 14.96
CA THR A 32 -26.73 -46.60 13.64
C THR A 32 -26.16 -48.02 13.66
N PHE A 33 -25.24 -48.31 14.58
CA PHE A 33 -24.63 -49.61 14.79
C PHE A 33 -24.99 -50.19 16.16
N GLY A 34 -25.09 -51.51 16.23
CA GLY A 34 -25.27 -52.23 17.49
C GLY A 34 -24.55 -53.58 17.47
N TYR A 35 -24.06 -54.02 18.64
CA TYR A 35 -23.43 -55.32 18.85
C TYR A 35 -24.31 -56.20 19.73
N HIS A 36 -24.58 -57.42 19.27
CA HIS A 36 -25.26 -58.46 20.05
C HIS A 36 -24.23 -59.47 20.55
N ASP A 37 -24.14 -59.62 21.88
CA ASP A 37 -23.18 -60.49 22.61
C ASP A 37 -23.94 -61.66 23.28
N ASP A 38 -23.62 -62.91 22.93
CA ASP A 38 -24.14 -64.19 23.45
C ASP A 38 -23.22 -64.80 24.53
N ALA A 39 -22.14 -64.12 24.93
CA ALA A 39 -21.26 -64.47 26.04
C ALA A 39 -20.55 -65.85 25.94
N ALA A 40 -20.70 -66.58 24.84
CA ALA A 40 -20.42 -68.02 24.77
C ALA A 40 -19.21 -68.39 23.90
N THR A 41 -19.01 -67.64 22.83
CA THR A 41 -17.97 -67.81 21.80
C THR A 41 -17.23 -66.49 21.63
N VAL A 42 -16.01 -66.54 21.09
CA VAL A 42 -15.26 -65.31 20.82
C VAL A 42 -15.69 -64.80 19.45
N PHE A 43 -16.00 -63.51 19.35
CA PHE A 43 -16.39 -62.89 18.10
C PHE A 43 -15.38 -63.14 16.98
N GLY A 44 -15.87 -63.61 15.84
CA GLY A 44 -15.09 -63.82 14.62
C GLY A 44 -15.79 -63.24 13.39
N TRP A 45 -15.08 -62.42 12.61
CA TRP A 45 -15.60 -61.80 11.38
C TRP A 45 -16.07 -62.82 10.32
N ASP A 46 -15.57 -64.05 10.36
CA ASP A 46 -15.87 -65.15 9.44
C ASP A 46 -16.60 -66.34 10.11
N ASP A 47 -16.95 -66.24 11.40
CA ASP A 47 -17.55 -67.36 12.14
C ASP A 47 -19.08 -67.41 12.01
N THR A 48 -19.54 -68.17 11.02
CA THR A 48 -20.98 -68.44 10.81
C THR A 48 -21.63 -69.35 11.87
N THR A 49 -20.87 -69.84 12.86
CA THR A 49 -21.37 -70.67 13.96
C THR A 49 -21.50 -69.93 15.27
N ASP A 50 -21.06 -68.67 15.31
CA ASP A 50 -21.23 -67.74 16.41
C ASP A 50 -22.66 -67.14 16.42
N HIS A 51 -23.15 -66.81 17.61
CA HIS A 51 -24.40 -66.06 17.80
C HIS A 51 -24.13 -64.56 18.07
N ASP A 52 -22.87 -64.15 18.13
CA ASP A 52 -22.47 -62.75 18.16
C ASP A 52 -22.61 -62.13 16.77
N TYR A 53 -23.24 -60.95 16.68
CA TYR A 53 -23.38 -60.27 15.40
C TYR A 53 -23.52 -58.75 15.55
N LEU A 54 -23.10 -58.04 14.50
CA LEU A 54 -23.31 -56.61 14.35
C LEU A 54 -24.60 -56.33 13.57
N THR A 55 -25.28 -55.27 13.97
CA THR A 55 -26.47 -54.73 13.33
C THR A 55 -26.20 -53.33 12.82
N TYR A 56 -26.77 -53.00 11.67
CA TYR A 56 -26.76 -51.65 11.10
C TYR A 56 -28.18 -51.22 10.74
N GLY A 57 -28.58 -50.04 11.21
CA GLY A 57 -29.93 -49.48 11.05
C GLY A 57 -29.96 -48.07 10.44
N GLY A 58 -28.83 -47.57 9.93
CA GLY A 58 -28.68 -46.17 9.49
C GLY A 58 -29.18 -45.84 8.07
N TYR A 59 -29.88 -46.74 7.39
CA TYR A 59 -30.40 -46.50 6.04
C TYR A 59 -31.64 -45.58 6.03
N VAL A 60 -31.64 -44.60 5.13
CA VAL A 60 -32.72 -43.63 4.89
C VAL A 60 -33.61 -44.09 3.72
N TYR A 61 -34.93 -43.88 3.85
CA TYR A 61 -35.93 -44.27 2.84
C TYR A 61 -37.03 -43.22 2.66
N ASP A 62 -37.58 -43.06 1.45
CA ASP A 62 -38.68 -42.13 1.14
C ASP A 62 -40.00 -42.51 1.86
N HIS A 63 -40.21 -43.79 2.19
CA HIS A 63 -41.41 -44.29 2.89
C HIS A 63 -41.03 -45.22 4.06
N ALA A 64 -40.60 -44.66 5.19
CA ALA A 64 -40.25 -45.45 6.37
C ALA A 64 -41.46 -46.25 6.91
N ALA A 65 -41.47 -47.58 6.69
CA ALA A 65 -42.23 -48.52 7.52
C ALA A 65 -41.43 -48.83 8.80
N ASP A 66 -42.12 -49.20 9.89
CA ASP A 66 -41.60 -49.41 11.26
C ASP A 66 -40.12 -49.89 11.32
N GLY A 67 -39.17 -48.96 11.59
CA GLY A 67 -37.78 -49.30 11.96
C GLY A 67 -36.63 -48.59 11.23
N TYR A 68 -36.89 -47.81 10.17
CA TYR A 68 -35.83 -47.13 9.38
C TYR A 68 -35.81 -45.60 9.54
N PHE A 69 -34.71 -44.95 9.14
CA PHE A 69 -34.55 -43.50 9.25
C PHE A 69 -35.39 -42.76 8.19
N ASP A 70 -35.97 -41.63 8.60
CA ASP A 70 -36.74 -40.72 7.73
C ASP A 70 -35.79 -39.79 6.95
N THR A 71 -36.30 -39.10 5.93
CA THR A 71 -35.56 -38.13 5.11
C THR A 71 -35.35 -36.77 5.82
N THR A 72 -35.79 -36.65 7.08
CA THR A 72 -35.70 -35.42 7.86
C THR A 72 -35.26 -35.69 9.30
N PHE A 73 -34.13 -35.09 9.69
CA PHE A 73 -33.63 -35.02 11.07
C PHE A 73 -33.81 -33.59 11.59
N SER A 74 -34.51 -33.44 12.72
CA SER A 74 -34.88 -32.13 13.25
C SER A 74 -34.80 -32.07 14.77
N GLY A 75 -33.67 -31.58 15.29
CA GLY A 75 -33.41 -31.56 16.73
C GLY A 75 -32.79 -32.87 17.23
N ASP A 76 -32.33 -33.73 16.33
CA ASP A 76 -31.94 -35.10 16.62
C ASP A 76 -30.43 -35.22 16.91
N THR A 77 -30.04 -36.33 17.52
CA THR A 77 -28.63 -36.72 17.66
C THR A 77 -28.43 -38.08 17.00
N VAL A 78 -27.50 -38.19 16.07
CA VAL A 78 -27.17 -39.46 15.40
C VAL A 78 -25.74 -39.85 15.76
N ASN A 79 -25.53 -41.07 16.22
CA ASN A 79 -24.21 -41.65 16.45
C ASN A 79 -23.96 -42.74 15.39
N GLY A 80 -23.04 -42.46 14.49
CA GLY A 80 -22.57 -43.29 13.40
C GLY A 80 -23.11 -42.91 12.02
N VAL A 81 -23.23 -43.88 11.12
CA VAL A 81 -23.32 -43.63 9.68
C VAL A 81 -24.78 -43.59 9.19
N ILE A 82 -25.20 -42.48 8.60
CA ILE A 82 -26.46 -42.31 7.87
C ILE A 82 -26.20 -42.66 6.40
N SER A 83 -26.85 -43.70 5.86
CA SER A 83 -26.71 -44.06 4.45
C SER A 83 -27.97 -43.72 3.64
N THR A 84 -27.78 -42.97 2.58
CA THR A 84 -28.79 -42.55 1.59
C THR A 84 -28.83 -43.47 0.37
N TYR A 85 -28.12 -44.60 0.40
CA TYR A 85 -28.02 -45.55 -0.71
C TYR A 85 -29.38 -45.86 -1.37
N TYR A 86 -30.40 -46.20 -0.56
CA TYR A 86 -31.73 -46.54 -1.07
C TYR A 86 -32.62 -45.34 -1.39
N LEU A 87 -32.26 -44.14 -0.92
CA LEU A 87 -32.94 -42.91 -1.30
C LEU A 87 -32.52 -42.53 -2.72
N ASN A 88 -31.23 -42.63 -3.04
CA ASN A 88 -30.68 -42.10 -4.28
C ASN A 88 -30.63 -43.11 -5.44
N HIS A 89 -30.87 -44.39 -5.16
CA HIS A 89 -30.90 -45.45 -6.18
C HIS A 89 -32.33 -45.87 -6.55
N ASP A 90 -33.34 -45.05 -6.28
CA ASP A 90 -34.74 -45.49 -6.37
C ASP A 90 -35.30 -45.55 -7.82
N TYR A 91 -36.16 -46.55 -8.06
CA TYR A 91 -36.53 -47.04 -9.40
C TYR A 91 -37.42 -46.11 -10.27
N GLY A 92 -37.43 -44.79 -10.06
CA GLY A 92 -38.38 -43.89 -10.74
C GLY A 92 -37.91 -42.46 -10.95
N THR A 93 -38.11 -41.92 -12.16
CA THR A 93 -37.70 -40.57 -12.59
C THR A 93 -38.51 -39.40 -11.95
N ASP A 94 -39.06 -39.55 -10.74
CA ASP A 94 -40.00 -38.59 -10.10
C ASP A 94 -40.03 -38.65 -8.55
N THR A 95 -39.09 -39.32 -7.89
CA THR A 95 -38.99 -39.44 -6.43
C THR A 95 -38.07 -38.36 -5.83
N GLY A 96 -38.35 -37.96 -4.58
CA GLY A 96 -37.61 -36.85 -3.95
C GLY A 96 -36.31 -37.31 -3.31
N ASN A 97 -35.18 -37.13 -4.00
CA ASN A 97 -33.85 -37.48 -3.49
C ASN A 97 -33.32 -36.38 -2.56
N THR A 98 -33.95 -36.18 -1.40
CA THR A 98 -33.59 -35.10 -0.47
C THR A 98 -33.45 -35.57 0.96
N LEU A 99 -32.32 -35.26 1.59
CA LEU A 99 -32.09 -35.41 3.03
C LEU A 99 -32.01 -34.03 3.70
N ASN A 100 -32.81 -33.81 4.73
CA ASN A 100 -32.82 -32.55 5.50
C ASN A 100 -32.31 -32.80 6.93
N ILE A 101 -31.24 -32.13 7.33
CA ILE A 101 -30.66 -32.15 8.68
C ILE A 101 -30.74 -30.74 9.24
N THR A 102 -31.59 -30.52 10.24
CA THR A 102 -31.83 -29.19 10.82
C THR A 102 -31.77 -29.22 12.35
N ASN A 103 -31.10 -28.25 12.97
CA ASN A 103 -30.95 -28.18 14.44
C ASN A 103 -30.42 -29.48 15.08
N SER A 104 -29.65 -30.29 14.36
CA SER A 104 -29.27 -31.65 14.77
C SER A 104 -27.75 -31.79 14.92
N ASN A 105 -27.32 -32.81 15.67
CA ASN A 105 -25.91 -33.19 15.77
C ASN A 105 -25.74 -34.60 15.23
N VAL A 106 -24.88 -34.77 14.23
CA VAL A 106 -24.50 -36.08 13.68
C VAL A 106 -23.06 -36.31 14.07
N HIS A 107 -22.84 -37.27 14.94
CA HIS A 107 -21.52 -37.79 15.31
C HIS A 107 -21.20 -38.97 14.41
N GLY A 108 -20.61 -38.70 13.25
CA GLY A 108 -20.31 -39.68 12.22
C GLY A 108 -20.52 -39.15 10.82
N MET A 109 -21.02 -39.99 9.92
CA MET A 109 -21.01 -39.69 8.48
C MET A 109 -22.40 -39.74 7.86
N VAL A 110 -22.61 -38.89 6.85
CA VAL A 110 -23.67 -39.04 5.86
C VAL A 110 -23.05 -39.60 4.59
N THR A 111 -23.54 -40.73 4.10
CA THR A 111 -23.01 -41.38 2.91
C THR A 111 -24.09 -41.81 1.93
N SER A 112 -23.76 -41.99 0.66
CA SER A 112 -24.62 -42.71 -0.30
C SER A 112 -24.18 -44.15 -0.56
N TYR A 113 -23.05 -44.58 0.00
CA TYR A 113 -22.55 -45.95 -0.12
C TYR A 113 -23.39 -46.96 0.68
N GLN A 114 -23.33 -48.23 0.24
CA GLN A 114 -23.74 -49.36 1.09
C GLN A 114 -22.75 -49.54 2.24
N VAL A 115 -23.27 -49.80 3.44
CA VAL A 115 -22.44 -49.99 4.63
C VAL A 115 -22.13 -51.48 4.83
N GLY A 116 -20.85 -51.81 5.03
CA GLY A 116 -20.37 -53.19 5.17
C GLY A 116 -18.89 -53.29 5.61
N TYR A 117 -18.42 -54.53 5.81
CA TYR A 117 -17.02 -54.87 6.09
C TYR A 117 -16.59 -56.12 5.31
N GLY A 118 -15.55 -56.02 4.47
CA GLY A 118 -15.10 -57.13 3.62
C GLY A 118 -16.23 -57.64 2.72
N ASP A 119 -16.48 -58.96 2.73
CA ASP A 119 -17.61 -59.59 2.00
C ASP A 119 -18.97 -59.43 2.72
N TYR A 120 -19.01 -58.79 3.89
CA TYR A 120 -20.20 -58.66 4.75
C TYR A 120 -20.87 -57.29 4.57
N ILE A 121 -21.87 -57.21 3.69
CA ILE A 121 -22.64 -55.98 3.41
C ILE A 121 -24.02 -56.08 4.08
N TRP A 122 -24.44 -55.07 4.84
CA TRP A 122 -25.79 -55.02 5.41
C TRP A 122 -26.80 -54.64 4.34
N THR A 123 -27.65 -55.59 3.96
CA THR A 123 -28.76 -55.36 3.02
C THR A 123 -30.11 -55.44 3.74
N ASN A 124 -31.13 -54.79 3.18
CA ASN A 124 -32.51 -54.92 3.66
C ASN A 124 -33.23 -56.17 3.10
N GLY A 125 -32.49 -57.22 2.72
CA GLY A 125 -33.04 -58.44 2.13
C GLY A 125 -33.46 -58.34 0.66
N SER A 126 -33.11 -57.24 -0.01
CA SER A 126 -33.15 -57.10 -1.48
C SER A 126 -31.72 -56.92 -1.99
N ASP A 127 -31.23 -57.89 -2.76
CA ASP A 127 -30.00 -57.73 -3.55
C ASP A 127 -30.28 -56.68 -4.63
N TYR A 128 -29.89 -55.43 -4.38
CA TYR A 128 -30.04 -54.36 -5.35
C TYR A 128 -29.04 -54.63 -6.49
N THR A 129 -29.56 -55.02 -7.66
CA THR A 129 -28.74 -55.26 -8.86
C THR A 129 -28.62 -53.95 -9.62
N GLY A 130 -27.39 -53.42 -9.73
CA GLY A 130 -26.92 -52.31 -10.57
C GLY A 130 -27.97 -51.34 -11.13
N HIS A 131 -28.00 -50.12 -10.60
CA HIS A 131 -28.71 -49.01 -11.22
C HIS A 131 -27.76 -48.30 -12.19
N ASP A 132 -28.18 -48.15 -13.45
CA ASP A 132 -27.46 -47.34 -14.43
C ASP A 132 -27.62 -45.86 -14.04
N TRP A 133 -26.55 -45.06 -14.01
CA TRP A 133 -26.65 -43.63 -13.69
C TRP A 133 -27.64 -42.91 -14.62
N VAL A 134 -28.38 -41.94 -14.08
CA VAL A 134 -29.34 -41.12 -14.81
C VAL A 134 -28.94 -39.64 -14.67
N ASP A 135 -28.43 -39.05 -15.75
CA ASP A 135 -28.13 -37.61 -15.84
C ASP A 135 -29.30 -36.76 -15.32
N GLY A 136 -29.03 -35.92 -14.32
CA GLY A 136 -29.98 -35.01 -13.70
C GLY A 136 -30.78 -35.60 -12.53
N ASP A 137 -30.50 -36.84 -12.11
CA ASP A 137 -31.05 -37.43 -10.89
C ASP A 137 -30.26 -37.00 -9.65
N ILE A 138 -30.42 -35.73 -9.28
CA ILE A 138 -29.55 -35.07 -8.29
C ILE A 138 -30.05 -35.32 -6.86
N PHE A 139 -29.17 -35.86 -6.02
CA PHE A 139 -29.38 -35.91 -4.58
C PHE A 139 -29.18 -34.53 -3.92
N THR A 140 -30.11 -34.13 -3.06
CA THR A 140 -30.04 -32.86 -2.34
C THR A 140 -29.85 -33.08 -0.85
N LEU A 141 -28.74 -32.59 -0.31
CA LEU A 141 -28.44 -32.59 1.13
C LEU A 141 -28.58 -31.17 1.69
N ASN A 142 -29.54 -30.94 2.58
CA ASN A 142 -29.73 -29.66 3.25
C ASN A 142 -29.31 -29.76 4.71
N ILE A 143 -28.29 -28.99 5.11
CA ILE A 143 -27.76 -28.90 6.47
C ILE A 143 -27.99 -27.48 6.98
N ALA A 144 -28.76 -27.33 8.06
CA ALA A 144 -29.11 -26.03 8.62
C ALA A 144 -28.99 -26.01 10.15
N ASN A 145 -28.22 -25.06 10.69
CA ASN A 145 -27.96 -24.93 12.14
C ASN A 145 -27.63 -26.27 12.80
N SER A 146 -26.79 -27.06 12.15
CA SER A 146 -26.48 -28.43 12.56
C SER A 146 -24.98 -28.67 12.56
N THR A 147 -24.52 -29.61 13.37
CA THR A 147 -23.13 -30.09 13.35
C THR A 147 -23.12 -31.50 12.79
N ILE A 148 -22.29 -31.75 11.78
CA ILE A 148 -21.90 -33.09 11.34
C ILE A 148 -20.40 -33.16 11.58
N ASP A 149 -20.03 -33.80 12.68
CA ASP A 149 -18.64 -34.06 13.01
C ASP A 149 -18.28 -35.50 12.66
N ASP A 150 -17.01 -35.75 12.43
CA ASP A 150 -16.44 -37.04 12.06
C ASP A 150 -16.00 -37.86 13.28
N ASP A 151 -16.48 -37.55 14.50
CA ASP A 151 -16.07 -38.21 15.76
C ASP A 151 -16.41 -39.74 15.83
N PHE A 152 -17.01 -40.31 14.79
CA PHE A 152 -17.36 -41.73 14.68
C PHE A 152 -16.53 -42.44 13.58
N ASP A 153 -15.22 -42.52 13.80
CA ASP A 153 -14.25 -43.20 12.91
C ASP A 153 -14.34 -44.73 12.94
N ALA A 154 -14.86 -45.27 14.04
CA ALA A 154 -15.08 -46.69 14.19
C ALA A 154 -16.18 -46.98 15.22
N PHE A 155 -16.96 -48.02 14.97
CA PHE A 155 -17.84 -48.60 15.97
C PHE A 155 -17.06 -49.57 16.85
N TYR A 156 -16.78 -49.16 18.09
CA TYR A 156 -16.09 -49.98 19.08
C TYR A 156 -17.08 -50.82 19.89
N PHE A 157 -16.77 -52.11 20.04
CA PHE A 157 -17.54 -53.01 20.88
C PHE A 157 -16.60 -53.89 21.74
N THR A 158 -17.16 -54.46 22.79
CA THR A 158 -16.43 -55.38 23.66
C THR A 158 -17.15 -56.70 23.60
N ASP A 159 -16.48 -57.70 23.07
CA ASP A 159 -16.98 -59.06 23.09
C ASP A 159 -16.68 -59.72 24.44
N THR A 160 -17.68 -60.38 25.01
CA THR A 160 -17.55 -61.17 26.23
C THR A 160 -17.64 -62.64 25.84
N TYR A 161 -16.72 -63.49 26.27
CA TYR A 161 -16.76 -64.91 25.87
C TYR A 161 -16.29 -65.85 26.97
N LEU A 162 -16.60 -67.14 26.84
CA LEU A 162 -16.05 -68.17 27.73
C LEU A 162 -14.73 -68.68 27.17
N ASP A 163 -13.65 -68.51 27.95
CA ASP A 163 -12.34 -69.06 27.59
C ASP A 163 -12.33 -70.62 27.61
N ALA A 164 -11.21 -71.21 27.20
CA ALA A 164 -11.04 -72.67 27.18
C ALA A 164 -11.22 -73.36 28.56
N ASP A 165 -11.19 -72.60 29.66
CA ASP A 165 -11.41 -73.06 31.03
C ASP A 165 -12.85 -72.80 31.53
N GLY A 166 -13.72 -72.23 30.70
CA GLY A 166 -15.10 -71.88 31.03
C GLY A 166 -15.24 -70.64 31.93
N LYS A 167 -14.26 -69.72 31.92
CA LYS A 167 -14.33 -68.42 32.60
C LYS A 167 -14.69 -67.33 31.62
N THR A 168 -15.47 -66.36 32.08
CA THR A 168 -15.74 -65.13 31.34
C THR A 168 -14.43 -64.35 31.11
N SER A 169 -14.06 -64.24 29.84
CA SER A 169 -13.02 -63.39 29.29
C SER A 169 -13.65 -62.29 28.44
N LYS A 170 -12.85 -61.34 27.98
CA LYS A 170 -13.28 -60.26 27.07
C LYS A 170 -12.20 -60.03 26.02
N THR A 171 -12.61 -59.58 24.83
CA THR A 171 -11.67 -59.03 23.86
C THR A 171 -11.26 -57.61 24.26
N ASP A 172 -10.06 -57.21 23.84
CA ASP A 172 -9.57 -55.84 24.05
C ASP A 172 -10.08 -54.96 22.89
N TYR A 173 -11.29 -54.42 23.01
CA TYR A 173 -11.89 -53.45 22.07
C TYR A 173 -11.81 -53.84 20.59
N ASP A 174 -12.64 -54.78 20.16
CA ASP A 174 -12.87 -54.98 18.72
C ASP A 174 -13.56 -53.75 18.10
N ARG A 175 -13.26 -53.46 16.83
CA ARG A 175 -13.81 -52.29 16.14
C ARG A 175 -14.20 -52.60 14.69
N LEU A 176 -15.29 -51.98 14.24
CA LEU A 176 -15.63 -51.81 12.83
C LEU A 176 -15.16 -50.41 12.39
N VAL A 177 -14.18 -50.34 11.50
CA VAL A 177 -13.65 -49.07 10.98
C VAL A 177 -14.65 -48.48 10.00
N THR A 178 -15.07 -47.25 10.25
CA THR A 178 -16.00 -46.48 9.41
C THR A 178 -15.30 -45.32 8.71
N ALA A 179 -14.17 -44.81 9.21
CA ALA A 179 -13.37 -43.75 8.58
C ALA A 179 -12.92 -44.08 7.15
N GLY A 180 -12.81 -45.37 6.78
CA GLY A 180 -12.56 -45.79 5.40
C GLY A 180 -13.70 -45.48 4.41
N LEU A 181 -14.84 -44.97 4.89
CA LEU A 181 -15.92 -44.43 4.07
C LEU A 181 -15.69 -42.94 3.70
N GLY A 182 -14.64 -42.29 4.20
CA GLY A 182 -14.28 -40.89 3.92
C GLY A 182 -14.73 -39.89 5.00
N THR A 183 -14.88 -38.62 4.62
CA THR A 183 -15.22 -37.49 5.50
C THR A 183 -16.64 -37.52 6.06
N ALA A 184 -17.02 -36.55 6.90
CA ALA A 184 -18.37 -36.45 7.50
C ALA A 184 -19.53 -36.47 6.48
N VAL A 185 -19.28 -36.05 5.23
CA VAL A 185 -20.18 -36.30 4.10
C VAL A 185 -19.40 -37.01 2.99
N THR A 186 -19.81 -38.21 2.58
CA THR A 186 -19.17 -38.94 1.47
C THR A 186 -20.19 -39.51 0.48
N LEU A 187 -20.24 -38.96 -0.73
CA LEU A 187 -21.27 -39.27 -1.71
C LEU A 187 -20.67 -39.77 -3.04
N ASP A 188 -21.33 -40.75 -3.65
CA ASP A 188 -21.04 -41.34 -4.96
C ASP A 188 -22.16 -41.10 -5.99
N VAL A 189 -22.85 -39.97 -5.83
CA VAL A 189 -23.98 -39.54 -6.66
C VAL A 189 -23.88 -38.05 -6.99
N GLU A 190 -24.53 -37.61 -8.07
CA GLU A 190 -24.70 -36.18 -8.36
C GLU A 190 -25.37 -35.48 -7.18
N SER A 191 -24.75 -34.39 -6.71
CA SER A 191 -25.07 -33.85 -5.40
C SER A 191 -25.26 -32.34 -5.39
N ASN A 192 -26.37 -31.89 -4.81
CA ASN A 192 -26.62 -30.51 -4.39
C ASN A 192 -26.55 -30.41 -2.86
N ILE A 193 -25.44 -29.92 -2.33
CA ILE A 193 -25.20 -29.78 -0.90
C ILE A 193 -25.41 -28.32 -0.49
N ASN A 194 -26.36 -28.06 0.41
CA ASN A 194 -26.66 -26.74 0.94
C ASN A 194 -26.38 -26.69 2.44
N ILE A 195 -25.36 -25.94 2.85
CA ILE A 195 -24.98 -25.76 4.26
C ILE A 195 -25.32 -24.32 4.67
N SER A 196 -26.05 -24.16 5.77
CA SER A 196 -26.55 -22.84 6.17
C SER A 196 -26.72 -22.64 7.67
N ASN A 197 -26.91 -21.38 8.09
CA ASN A 197 -27.36 -21.00 9.42
C ASN A 197 -26.42 -21.46 10.56
N ASN A 198 -25.12 -21.16 10.47
CA ASN A 198 -24.12 -21.53 11.47
C ASN A 198 -24.02 -23.07 11.64
N SER A 199 -23.97 -23.79 10.52
CA SER A 199 -23.66 -25.22 10.54
C SER A 199 -22.15 -25.45 10.56
N HIS A 200 -21.75 -26.62 11.05
CA HIS A 200 -20.36 -27.08 11.08
C HIS A 200 -20.29 -28.48 10.47
N VAL A 201 -19.45 -28.67 9.45
CA VAL A 201 -19.29 -29.96 8.75
C VAL A 201 -17.80 -30.31 8.65
N ALA A 202 -17.41 -31.49 9.14
CA ALA A 202 -16.04 -31.99 9.13
C ALA A 202 -15.73 -32.77 7.84
N GLY A 203 -15.44 -32.04 6.76
CA GLY A 203 -15.07 -32.60 5.47
C GLY A 203 -16.26 -33.03 4.59
N ILE A 204 -16.08 -32.92 3.27
CA ILE A 204 -17.02 -33.39 2.25
C ILE A 204 -16.23 -34.07 1.13
N THR A 205 -16.58 -35.30 0.79
CA THR A 205 -15.95 -36.10 -0.28
C THR A 205 -17.01 -36.48 -1.30
N LEU A 206 -16.81 -36.13 -2.56
CA LEU A 206 -17.66 -36.52 -3.68
C LEU A 206 -16.84 -37.40 -4.63
N VAL A 207 -17.37 -38.58 -4.96
CA VAL A 207 -16.69 -39.57 -5.79
C VAL A 207 -17.53 -39.85 -7.02
N GLN A 208 -16.93 -39.84 -8.20
CA GLN A 208 -17.55 -40.32 -9.42
C GLN A 208 -17.05 -41.74 -9.72
N ASN A 209 -17.96 -42.72 -9.70
CA ASN A 209 -17.67 -44.13 -9.96
C ASN A 209 -18.18 -44.58 -11.35
N ASP A 210 -17.80 -45.79 -11.80
CA ASP A 210 -18.40 -46.44 -12.99
C ASP A 210 -19.86 -46.83 -12.73
N LEU A 211 -20.76 -45.94 -13.16
CA LEU A 211 -22.20 -46.17 -13.15
C LEU A 211 -22.75 -46.38 -14.57
N GLY A 212 -21.91 -46.90 -15.48
CA GLY A 212 -22.13 -46.98 -16.92
C GLY A 212 -23.58 -47.18 -17.35
N ASN A 213 -24.09 -46.27 -18.17
CA ASN A 213 -25.44 -46.34 -18.74
C ASN A 213 -25.37 -46.52 -20.26
N ALA A 214 -25.75 -47.71 -20.74
CA ALA A 214 -25.74 -48.06 -22.16
C ALA A 214 -26.69 -47.19 -23.04
N THR A 215 -27.53 -46.35 -22.44
CA THR A 215 -28.44 -45.42 -23.10
C THR A 215 -27.78 -44.09 -23.45
N TYR A 216 -26.77 -43.68 -22.69
CA TYR A 216 -26.10 -42.38 -22.82
C TYR A 216 -24.94 -42.39 -23.82
N ASN A 217 -24.69 -43.55 -24.44
CA ASN A 217 -23.76 -43.92 -25.54
C ASN A 217 -23.74 -43.02 -26.79
N THR A 218 -24.54 -41.96 -26.89
CA THR A 218 -24.60 -41.12 -28.10
C THR A 218 -24.74 -39.60 -27.88
N GLU A 219 -24.88 -39.11 -26.65
CA GLU A 219 -25.09 -37.68 -26.33
C GLU A 219 -24.06 -37.21 -25.28
N GLY A 220 -23.74 -35.91 -25.22
CA GLY A 220 -22.79 -35.39 -24.24
C GLY A 220 -23.47 -35.19 -22.89
N HIS A 221 -22.96 -35.83 -21.86
CA HIS A 221 -23.47 -35.74 -20.49
C HIS A 221 -22.34 -35.38 -19.51
N GLN A 222 -22.69 -34.88 -18.33
CA GLN A 222 -21.76 -34.43 -17.31
C GLN A 222 -22.26 -34.81 -15.91
N TRP A 223 -21.34 -35.08 -15.00
CA TRP A 223 -21.64 -35.35 -13.59
C TRP A 223 -21.59 -34.05 -12.79
N ASP A 224 -22.73 -33.56 -12.34
CA ASP A 224 -22.84 -32.25 -11.69
C ASP A 224 -22.86 -32.34 -10.15
N ASN A 225 -21.91 -31.65 -9.53
CA ASN A 225 -21.87 -31.42 -8.09
C ASN A 225 -21.92 -29.93 -7.78
N ASN A 226 -22.84 -29.53 -6.88
CA ASN A 226 -22.96 -28.15 -6.41
C ASN A 226 -22.92 -28.10 -4.89
N ILE A 227 -22.00 -27.33 -4.33
CA ILE A 227 -21.89 -27.08 -2.89
C ILE A 227 -22.09 -25.58 -2.63
N VAL A 228 -23.06 -25.24 -1.78
CA VAL A 228 -23.30 -23.86 -1.35
C VAL A 228 -23.26 -23.77 0.17
N VAL A 229 -22.32 -23.00 0.72
CA VAL A 229 -22.11 -22.82 2.16
C VAL A 229 -22.36 -21.37 2.56
N ASN A 230 -23.42 -21.12 3.31
CA ASN A 230 -23.81 -19.79 3.76
C ASN A 230 -23.70 -19.64 5.28
N ASP A 231 -23.00 -18.62 5.76
CA ASP A 231 -22.87 -18.29 7.18
C ASP A 231 -22.49 -19.52 8.04
N SER A 232 -21.58 -20.37 7.55
CA SER A 232 -21.26 -21.69 8.14
C SER A 232 -19.78 -22.03 7.99
N THR A 233 -19.35 -23.14 8.60
CA THR A 233 -17.95 -23.59 8.56
C THR A 233 -17.87 -25.00 8.02
N VAL A 234 -16.97 -25.22 7.05
CA VAL A 234 -16.49 -26.54 6.67
C VAL A 234 -15.04 -26.65 7.16
N THR A 235 -14.77 -27.66 7.98
CA THR A 235 -13.41 -27.98 8.45
C THR A 235 -12.90 -29.22 7.76
N SER A 236 -11.62 -29.55 7.99
CA SER A 236 -11.09 -30.86 7.67
C SER A 236 -11.88 -31.97 8.36
N GLY A 237 -11.95 -33.12 7.69
CA GLY A 237 -12.42 -34.38 8.24
C GLY A 237 -11.48 -35.52 7.91
N SER A 238 -11.63 -36.66 8.58
CA SER A 238 -10.74 -37.81 8.44
C SER A 238 -11.03 -38.61 7.14
N LEU A 239 -9.99 -38.89 6.34
CA LEU A 239 -10.09 -39.78 5.16
C LEU A 239 -9.62 -41.22 5.43
N SER A 240 -8.89 -41.46 6.51
CA SER A 240 -8.32 -42.78 6.81
C SER A 240 -8.15 -43.02 8.31
N GLU A 241 -8.11 -44.30 8.72
CA GLU A 241 -7.92 -44.66 10.13
C GLU A 241 -6.51 -44.36 10.69
N ASP A 242 -5.52 -44.20 9.79
CA ASP A 242 -4.08 -44.20 10.10
C ASP A 242 -3.50 -42.80 10.38
N GLU A 243 -4.34 -41.76 10.46
CA GLU A 243 -3.99 -40.45 11.04
C GLU A 243 -3.49 -40.59 12.52
N GLN A 244 -3.59 -41.79 13.12
CA GLN A 244 -3.02 -42.14 14.44
C GLN A 244 -1.59 -42.75 14.42
N SER A 245 -0.88 -42.88 13.29
CA SER A 245 0.47 -43.46 13.29
C SER A 245 1.44 -42.61 14.12
N THR A 246 2.21 -43.22 15.04
CA THR A 246 3.20 -42.51 15.89
C THR A 246 4.34 -41.77 15.17
N SER A 247 4.35 -41.75 13.83
CA SER A 247 5.19 -40.90 12.98
C SER A 247 4.53 -39.57 12.60
N ASP A 248 3.19 -39.48 12.64
CA ASP A 248 2.39 -38.39 12.09
C ASP A 248 1.33 -37.98 13.12
N ARG A 249 1.27 -36.70 13.47
CA ARG A 249 0.48 -36.21 14.60
C ARG A 249 -0.95 -35.88 14.17
N GLY A 250 -1.78 -36.88 13.87
CA GLY A 250 -3.19 -36.62 13.55
C GLY A 250 -3.94 -35.93 14.69
N HIS A 251 -4.73 -34.91 14.33
CA HIS A 251 -5.54 -34.12 15.24
C HIS A 251 -7.00 -34.14 14.79
N PHE A 252 -7.83 -34.82 15.58
CA PHE A 252 -9.29 -34.93 15.43
C PHE A 252 -9.98 -33.56 15.26
N GLY A 253 -11.10 -33.56 14.54
CA GLY A 253 -12.03 -32.45 14.26
C GLY A 253 -12.63 -31.69 15.46
N ASN A 254 -12.02 -31.79 16.65
CA ASN A 254 -12.30 -30.95 17.81
C ASN A 254 -11.03 -30.45 18.54
N SER A 255 -9.93 -30.29 17.80
CA SER A 255 -8.76 -29.61 18.34
C SER A 255 -9.03 -28.11 18.52
N VAL A 256 -8.68 -27.57 19.70
CA VAL A 256 -8.61 -26.12 19.97
C VAL A 256 -7.47 -25.42 19.21
N GLU A 257 -6.65 -26.20 18.51
CA GLU A 257 -5.61 -25.76 17.60
C GLU A 257 -5.96 -26.24 16.18
N PRO A 258 -5.85 -25.41 15.13
CA PRO A 258 -5.93 -25.89 13.75
C PRO A 258 -4.98 -27.08 13.55
N SER A 259 -5.29 -27.96 12.60
CA SER A 259 -4.40 -29.05 12.21
C SER A 259 -2.93 -28.60 12.13
N ASP A 260 -1.98 -29.48 12.42
CA ASP A 260 -0.58 -29.13 12.23
C ASP A 260 -0.32 -29.08 10.73
N TYR A 261 -0.58 -27.92 10.12
CA TYR A 261 -0.30 -27.53 8.73
C TYR A 261 1.21 -27.58 8.40
N GLY A 262 1.88 -28.65 8.80
CA GLY A 262 3.28 -28.91 8.60
C GLY A 262 3.49 -29.56 7.24
N ASN A 263 4.56 -29.13 6.58
CA ASN A 263 4.99 -29.52 5.23
C ASN A 263 5.30 -31.01 4.98
N GLY A 264 5.09 -31.89 5.97
CA GLY A 264 5.49 -33.31 5.90
C GLY A 264 4.35 -34.30 5.65
N ALA A 265 3.10 -33.84 5.67
CA ALA A 265 1.90 -34.67 5.62
C ALA A 265 1.47 -34.94 4.18
N SER A 266 0.84 -36.09 3.93
CA SER A 266 0.33 -36.50 2.62
C SER A 266 -0.81 -35.58 2.14
N ALA A 267 -1.15 -35.63 0.85
CA ALA A 267 -2.31 -34.90 0.31
C ALA A 267 -3.66 -35.31 0.93
N ALA A 268 -3.68 -36.39 1.73
CA ALA A 268 -4.85 -36.91 2.42
C ALA A 268 -5.03 -36.34 3.85
N ASP A 269 -4.07 -35.55 4.36
CA ASP A 269 -4.15 -34.96 5.69
C ASP A 269 -4.81 -33.57 5.62
N ASP A 270 -5.83 -33.31 6.45
CA ASP A 270 -6.57 -32.04 6.57
C ASP A 270 -7.59 -31.72 5.45
N VAL A 271 -8.15 -32.74 4.80
CA VAL A 271 -9.09 -32.53 3.69
C VAL A 271 -10.43 -31.98 4.17
N ALA A 272 -10.76 -30.77 3.74
CA ALA A 272 -12.08 -30.17 3.95
C ALA A 272 -13.03 -30.45 2.78
N LEU A 273 -12.51 -30.54 1.55
CA LEU A 273 -13.27 -30.91 0.35
C LEU A 273 -12.44 -31.87 -0.50
N ALA A 274 -13.03 -32.97 -0.96
CA ALA A 274 -12.44 -33.87 -1.94
C ALA A 274 -13.42 -34.15 -3.07
N PHE A 275 -12.90 -34.12 -4.30
CA PHE A 275 -13.60 -34.50 -5.52
C PHE A 275 -12.73 -35.51 -6.24
N ILE A 276 -13.22 -36.74 -6.39
CA ILE A 276 -12.43 -37.88 -6.87
C ILE A 276 -13.14 -38.50 -8.06
N ASP A 277 -12.47 -38.51 -9.21
CA ASP A 277 -12.90 -39.23 -10.40
C ASP A 277 -12.20 -40.60 -10.50
N ASP A 278 -12.94 -41.64 -10.91
CA ASP A 278 -12.38 -42.97 -11.15
C ASP A 278 -12.03 -43.13 -12.64
N VAL A 279 -10.89 -43.77 -12.95
CA VAL A 279 -10.42 -44.06 -14.33
C VAL A 279 -11.41 -44.84 -15.22
N THR A 280 -12.45 -45.39 -14.62
CA THR A 280 -13.54 -46.10 -15.31
C THR A 280 -14.78 -45.24 -15.57
N SER A 281 -14.77 -43.96 -15.17
CA SER A 281 -15.85 -43.01 -15.40
C SER A 281 -16.00 -42.68 -16.89
N ASP A 282 -17.25 -42.56 -17.37
CA ASP A 282 -17.52 -42.30 -18.80
C ASP A 282 -17.75 -40.79 -19.11
N TYR A 283 -17.90 -39.95 -18.09
CA TYR A 283 -18.39 -38.57 -18.19
C TYR A 283 -17.50 -37.64 -17.38
N ARG A 284 -17.38 -36.38 -17.80
CA ARG A 284 -16.65 -35.39 -16.99
C ARG A 284 -17.37 -35.06 -15.69
N MET A 285 -16.60 -34.81 -14.65
CA MET A 285 -17.04 -34.27 -13.37
C MET A 285 -17.02 -32.74 -13.38
N VAL A 286 -18.13 -32.10 -13.03
CA VAL A 286 -18.22 -30.63 -12.90
C VAL A 286 -18.64 -30.26 -11.49
N ASN A 287 -17.73 -29.63 -10.77
CA ASN A 287 -17.87 -29.27 -9.37
C ASN A 287 -17.95 -27.75 -9.22
N ASN A 288 -19.06 -27.24 -8.66
CA ASN A 288 -19.26 -25.82 -8.40
C ASN A 288 -19.43 -25.58 -6.89
N VAL A 289 -18.47 -24.91 -6.28
CA VAL A 289 -18.41 -24.68 -4.84
C VAL A 289 -18.48 -23.19 -4.55
N THR A 290 -19.42 -22.77 -3.69
CA THR A 290 -19.56 -21.36 -3.29
C THR A 290 -19.69 -21.23 -1.77
N PHE A 291 -18.80 -20.44 -1.17
CA PHE A 291 -18.85 -20.05 0.24
C PHE A 291 -19.20 -18.57 0.39
N ASN A 292 -20.27 -18.25 1.12
CA ASN A 292 -20.70 -16.89 1.42
C ASN A 292 -20.69 -16.61 2.93
N ASN A 293 -19.92 -15.63 3.38
CA ASN A 293 -19.78 -15.26 4.80
C ASN A 293 -19.38 -16.46 5.69
N SER A 294 -18.51 -17.32 5.18
CA SER A 294 -18.26 -18.65 5.74
C SER A 294 -16.77 -18.83 6.08
N GLN A 295 -16.43 -20.03 6.55
CA GLN A 295 -15.04 -20.45 6.74
C GLN A 295 -14.81 -21.81 6.09
N LEU A 296 -13.71 -21.94 5.35
CA LEU A 296 -13.18 -23.18 4.82
C LEU A 296 -11.83 -23.43 5.51
N LEU A 297 -11.74 -24.44 6.36
CA LEU A 297 -10.56 -24.69 7.18
C LEU A 297 -10.04 -26.09 6.86
N GLY A 298 -9.10 -26.18 5.93
CA GLY A 298 -8.54 -27.43 5.42
C GLY A 298 -8.30 -27.37 3.92
N ASP A 299 -7.77 -28.47 3.41
CA ASP A 299 -7.35 -28.64 2.03
C ASP A 299 -8.54 -28.95 1.11
N VAL A 300 -8.40 -28.52 -0.14
CA VAL A 300 -9.32 -28.87 -1.23
C VAL A 300 -8.55 -29.79 -2.17
N VAL A 301 -9.01 -31.02 -2.32
CA VAL A 301 -8.41 -32.06 -3.14
C VAL A 301 -9.28 -32.29 -4.38
N PHE A 302 -8.65 -32.30 -5.54
CA PHE A 302 -9.28 -32.60 -6.81
C PHE A 302 -8.46 -33.66 -7.55
N ASP A 303 -8.92 -34.90 -7.51
CA ASP A 303 -8.31 -36.04 -8.18
C ASP A 303 -9.13 -36.32 -9.45
N SER A 304 -8.54 -36.04 -10.60
CA SER A 304 -9.19 -36.09 -11.91
C SER A 304 -8.46 -37.07 -12.81
N THR A 305 -9.20 -37.89 -13.55
CA THR A 305 -8.62 -38.84 -14.50
C THR A 305 -9.21 -38.66 -15.88
N TRP A 306 -8.55 -39.19 -16.91
CA TRP A 306 -9.20 -39.26 -18.21
C TRP A 306 -10.34 -40.28 -18.19
N ASN A 307 -11.51 -39.88 -18.68
CA ASN A 307 -12.66 -40.77 -18.84
C ASN A 307 -12.29 -42.07 -19.60
N ALA A 308 -12.96 -43.17 -19.29
CA ALA A 308 -12.71 -44.52 -19.82
C ALA A 308 -12.65 -44.64 -21.36
N ASN A 309 -13.31 -43.72 -22.09
CA ASN A 309 -13.34 -43.70 -23.56
C ASN A 309 -12.32 -42.74 -24.19
N PHE A 310 -11.48 -42.09 -23.38
CA PHE A 310 -10.39 -41.25 -23.85
C PHE A 310 -9.26 -42.10 -24.44
N ASP A 311 -8.79 -41.68 -25.61
CA ASP A 311 -7.74 -42.26 -26.42
C ASP A 311 -6.67 -41.19 -26.62
N ALA A 312 -5.64 -41.24 -25.77
CA ALA A 312 -4.49 -40.33 -25.82
C ALA A 312 -3.80 -40.29 -27.20
N THR A 313 -3.93 -41.35 -28.02
CA THR A 313 -3.30 -41.38 -29.36
C THR A 313 -4.19 -40.83 -30.47
N GLY A 314 -5.48 -40.63 -30.18
CA GLY A 314 -6.53 -40.23 -31.08
C GLY A 314 -6.87 -41.23 -32.18
N HIS A 315 -8.14 -41.21 -32.61
CA HIS A 315 -8.64 -42.07 -33.67
C HIS A 315 -9.64 -41.34 -34.59
N LEU A 316 -10.01 -42.02 -35.68
CA LEU A 316 -10.95 -41.50 -36.67
C LEU A 316 -12.40 -41.74 -36.21
N ILE A 317 -13.21 -40.68 -36.13
CA ILE A 317 -14.61 -40.69 -35.65
C ILE A 317 -15.48 -41.77 -36.34
N ASP A 318 -15.23 -42.08 -37.61
CA ASP A 318 -16.05 -42.96 -38.44
C ASP A 318 -15.23 -43.90 -39.34
N ASN A 319 -13.95 -44.11 -39.04
CA ASN A 319 -12.98 -44.77 -39.95
C ASN A 319 -12.89 -44.11 -41.35
N SER A 320 -13.26 -42.82 -41.51
CA SER A 320 -13.01 -42.03 -42.74
C SER A 320 -11.57 -41.50 -42.80
N THR A 321 -11.26 -40.53 -43.67
CA THR A 321 -9.89 -40.04 -43.89
C THR A 321 -9.64 -38.61 -43.41
N THR A 322 -10.56 -37.96 -42.69
CA THR A 322 -10.46 -36.50 -42.47
C THR A 322 -10.82 -35.96 -41.08
N ALA A 323 -11.43 -36.74 -40.18
CA ALA A 323 -11.84 -36.25 -38.86
C ALA A 323 -11.31 -37.17 -37.76
N TYR A 324 -10.47 -36.62 -36.88
CA TYR A 324 -9.87 -37.27 -35.72
C TYR A 324 -10.48 -36.69 -34.44
N THR A 325 -10.40 -37.44 -33.34
CA THR A 325 -10.78 -37.06 -31.97
C THR A 325 -9.91 -37.87 -31.01
N HIS A 326 -9.74 -37.40 -29.76
CA HIS A 326 -9.17 -38.22 -28.68
C HIS A 326 -10.18 -39.22 -28.12
N GLY A 327 -11.35 -39.42 -28.75
CA GLY A 327 -12.39 -40.19 -28.11
C GLY A 327 -12.99 -39.42 -26.93
N GLY A 328 -13.93 -40.05 -26.26
CA GLY A 328 -14.94 -39.31 -25.51
C GLY A 328 -16.03 -38.74 -26.42
N TRP A 329 -16.93 -37.96 -25.83
CA TRP A 329 -18.14 -37.46 -26.48
C TRP A 329 -17.84 -36.42 -27.59
N ALA A 330 -18.86 -35.75 -28.13
CA ALA A 330 -18.79 -34.96 -29.37
C ALA A 330 -17.72 -33.84 -29.49
N THR A 331 -16.96 -33.54 -28.42
CA THR A 331 -15.82 -32.60 -28.36
C THR A 331 -14.85 -33.05 -27.25
N ASP A 332 -13.53 -32.93 -27.45
CA ASP A 332 -12.52 -33.41 -26.48
C ASP A 332 -12.65 -32.75 -25.06
N ASP A 333 -13.29 -31.57 -24.93
CA ASP A 333 -13.63 -30.87 -23.66
C ASP A 333 -14.59 -31.65 -22.73
N GLN A 334 -15.26 -32.67 -23.26
CA GLN A 334 -16.14 -33.55 -22.48
C GLN A 334 -15.35 -34.60 -21.66
N ASN A 335 -14.03 -34.64 -21.82
CA ASN A 335 -13.12 -35.48 -21.04
C ASN A 335 -12.33 -34.68 -19.98
N VAL A 336 -12.71 -33.42 -19.75
CA VAL A 336 -12.05 -32.54 -18.79
C VAL A 336 -12.98 -32.31 -17.61
N ASP A 337 -12.53 -32.68 -16.43
CA ASP A 337 -13.18 -32.39 -15.17
C ASP A 337 -12.90 -30.96 -14.73
N HIS A 338 -13.84 -30.37 -14.01
CA HIS A 338 -13.74 -29.00 -13.54
C HIS A 338 -14.06 -28.88 -12.05
N LEU A 339 -13.30 -28.05 -11.36
CA LEU A 339 -13.60 -27.57 -10.03
C LEU A 339 -13.54 -26.04 -9.99
N ASN A 340 -14.69 -25.40 -9.70
CA ASN A 340 -14.80 -23.97 -9.51
C ASN A 340 -15.04 -23.66 -8.03
N LEU A 341 -14.07 -23.05 -7.35
CA LEU A 341 -14.20 -22.60 -5.95
C LEU A 341 -14.36 -21.09 -5.86
N THR A 342 -15.54 -20.63 -5.43
CA THR A 342 -15.84 -19.21 -5.22
C THR A 342 -15.99 -18.88 -3.74
N LEU A 343 -15.18 -17.94 -3.26
CA LEU A 343 -15.21 -17.40 -1.90
C LEU A 343 -15.75 -15.97 -1.90
N ASN A 344 -16.80 -15.70 -1.12
CA ASN A 344 -17.41 -14.38 -0.95
C ASN A 344 -17.44 -13.98 0.52
N ASN A 345 -16.60 -13.01 0.92
CA ASN A 345 -16.40 -12.62 2.32
C ASN A 345 -16.14 -13.85 3.22
N THR A 346 -15.25 -14.74 2.76
CA THR A 346 -14.97 -16.04 3.38
C THR A 346 -13.48 -16.14 3.70
N LYS A 347 -13.14 -16.78 4.82
CA LYS A 347 -11.76 -17.15 5.14
C LYS A 347 -11.49 -18.59 4.73
N TRP A 348 -10.41 -18.81 3.99
CA TRP A 348 -9.83 -20.12 3.68
C TRP A 348 -8.43 -20.24 4.30
N VAL A 349 -8.20 -21.28 5.08
CA VAL A 349 -6.87 -21.70 5.52
C VAL A 349 -6.67 -23.12 5.02
N GLY A 350 -5.68 -23.35 4.16
CA GLY A 350 -5.49 -24.65 3.52
C GLY A 350 -4.80 -24.53 2.17
N SER A 351 -4.69 -25.66 1.48
CA SER A 351 -4.07 -25.80 0.16
C SER A 351 -5.04 -26.31 -0.89
N ALA A 352 -4.73 -26.00 -2.15
CA ALA A 352 -5.46 -26.45 -3.33
C ALA A 352 -4.66 -27.58 -4.01
N ASN A 353 -5.03 -28.83 -3.81
CA ASN A 353 -4.30 -29.98 -4.36
C ASN A 353 -5.06 -30.53 -5.56
N ILE A 354 -4.39 -30.62 -6.71
CA ILE A 354 -4.91 -31.29 -7.90
C ILE A 354 -3.98 -32.46 -8.28
N ASP A 355 -4.56 -33.64 -8.47
CA ASP A 355 -3.94 -34.79 -9.13
C ASP A 355 -4.68 -35.01 -10.45
N TYR A 356 -3.93 -35.15 -11.55
CA TYR A 356 -4.52 -35.16 -12.88
C TYR A 356 -3.56 -35.79 -13.92
N ASP A 357 -4.13 -36.26 -15.04
CA ASP A 357 -3.36 -36.85 -16.15
C ASP A 357 -3.02 -35.82 -17.23
N VAL A 358 -1.80 -35.89 -17.80
CA VAL A 358 -1.31 -34.97 -18.86
C VAL A 358 -1.12 -35.70 -20.19
N VAL A 359 -1.53 -35.07 -21.29
CA VAL A 359 -1.10 -35.39 -22.67
C VAL A 359 -0.18 -34.28 -23.21
N VAL A 360 0.94 -34.63 -23.86
CA VAL A 360 1.99 -33.68 -24.32
C VAL A 360 2.25 -33.73 -25.85
N ALA A 361 2.68 -32.59 -26.40
CA ALA A 361 2.93 -32.18 -27.80
C ALA A 361 3.35 -33.19 -28.91
N ASP A 362 3.82 -34.40 -28.60
CA ASP A 362 4.00 -35.45 -29.63
C ASP A 362 2.64 -36.07 -30.05
N GLU A 363 1.59 -35.83 -29.28
CA GLU A 363 0.19 -36.20 -29.54
C GLU A 363 -0.60 -34.96 -29.98
N ALA A 364 -1.32 -35.05 -31.10
CA ALA A 364 -1.97 -33.90 -31.73
C ALA A 364 -3.39 -33.71 -31.19
N PHE A 365 -3.66 -32.64 -30.43
CA PHE A 365 -5.03 -32.29 -30.00
C PHE A 365 -5.99 -32.11 -31.18
N TYR A 366 -7.17 -32.73 -31.13
CA TYR A 366 -8.00 -33.01 -32.32
C TYR A 366 -9.38 -32.35 -32.26
N ASP A 367 -9.51 -31.11 -31.79
CA ASP A 367 -10.70 -30.22 -31.91
C ASP A 367 -10.78 -29.19 -30.75
N VAL A 368 -9.96 -29.38 -29.72
CA VAL A 368 -9.76 -28.46 -28.59
C VAL A 368 -8.39 -27.81 -28.59
N ALA A 369 -8.29 -26.68 -27.89
CA ALA A 369 -7.02 -26.03 -27.59
C ALA A 369 -6.42 -26.65 -26.31
N PRO A 370 -5.07 -26.71 -26.21
CA PRO A 370 -4.39 -26.95 -24.94
C PRO A 370 -4.92 -26.04 -23.81
N ASN A 371 -5.02 -26.58 -22.61
CA ASN A 371 -5.54 -25.92 -21.39
C ASN A 371 -4.48 -25.93 -20.26
N SER A 372 -3.19 -25.77 -20.64
CA SER A 372 -1.94 -25.59 -19.83
C SER A 372 -2.14 -25.08 -18.38
N LEU A 373 -1.26 -25.27 -17.38
CA LEU A 373 0.11 -25.78 -17.27
C LEU A 373 0.24 -27.14 -16.57
N ASN A 374 1.02 -28.03 -17.18
CA ASN A 374 1.72 -29.07 -16.43
C ASN A 374 2.60 -28.40 -15.34
N PRO A 375 2.40 -28.64 -14.03
CA PRO A 375 3.24 -28.11 -12.95
C PRO A 375 4.66 -28.68 -13.01
N TYR A 376 4.87 -29.74 -13.79
CA TYR A 376 6.17 -30.30 -14.15
C TYR A 376 6.62 -29.86 -15.55
N ALA A 377 6.02 -28.80 -16.12
CA ALA A 377 6.44 -28.23 -17.40
C ALA A 377 7.95 -28.04 -17.37
N SER A 378 8.64 -28.66 -18.32
CA SER A 378 10.06 -28.48 -18.46
C SER A 378 10.31 -27.02 -18.77
N TYR A 379 11.10 -26.37 -17.93
CA TYR A 379 11.65 -25.08 -18.26
C TYR A 379 12.34 -25.16 -19.63
N SER A 380 12.05 -24.18 -20.47
CA SER A 380 12.83 -23.89 -21.67
C SER A 380 14.32 -23.88 -21.31
N GLU A 381 15.16 -24.47 -22.15
CA GLU A 381 16.63 -24.43 -21.97
C GLU A 381 17.22 -23.03 -22.27
N ASP A 382 16.40 -21.99 -22.39
CA ASP A 382 16.90 -20.62 -22.39
C ASP A 382 17.55 -20.26 -21.05
N GLY A 383 18.35 -19.19 -21.04
CA GLY A 383 19.07 -18.74 -19.85
C GLY A 383 18.16 -18.32 -18.68
N TRP A 384 16.84 -18.31 -18.87
CA TRP A 384 15.82 -17.83 -17.96
C TRP A 384 14.91 -18.92 -17.44
N ASN A 385 15.11 -20.16 -17.90
CA ASN A 385 14.27 -21.31 -17.56
C ASN A 385 12.80 -20.91 -17.71
N ARG A 386 12.39 -20.41 -18.88
CA ARG A 386 10.99 -20.00 -19.08
C ARG A 386 10.04 -21.18 -18.96
N VAL A 387 8.88 -21.00 -18.35
CA VAL A 387 7.82 -22.01 -18.40
C VAL A 387 7.22 -21.97 -19.81
N ASP A 388 7.55 -22.94 -20.66
CA ASP A 388 7.08 -23.04 -22.05
C ASP A 388 6.35 -24.38 -22.25
N ASN A 389 5.05 -24.39 -21.99
CA ASN A 389 4.23 -25.58 -22.25
C ASN A 389 2.79 -25.26 -22.66
N ALA A 390 2.60 -24.37 -23.62
CA ALA A 390 1.30 -24.15 -24.27
C ALA A 390 0.79 -25.37 -25.09
N ASN A 391 1.45 -26.53 -24.97
CA ASN A 391 1.16 -27.74 -25.74
C ASN A 391 0.76 -28.94 -24.87
N ALA A 392 0.33 -28.70 -23.62
CA ALA A 392 -0.20 -29.74 -22.73
C ALA A 392 -1.72 -29.63 -22.58
N PHE A 393 -2.38 -30.76 -22.48
CA PHE A 393 -3.81 -30.87 -22.18
C PHE A 393 -4.00 -31.78 -20.97
N GLN A 394 -4.84 -31.36 -20.03
CA GLN A 394 -4.96 -31.93 -18.69
C GLN A 394 -6.40 -32.40 -18.46
N SER A 395 -6.56 -33.55 -17.78
CA SER A 395 -7.87 -34.11 -17.47
C SER A 395 -8.68 -33.28 -16.47
N GLY A 396 -8.05 -32.37 -15.72
CA GLY A 396 -8.74 -31.56 -14.70
C GLY A 396 -8.32 -30.08 -14.71
N VAL A 397 -9.28 -29.18 -14.48
CA VAL A 397 -9.09 -27.73 -14.32
C VAL A 397 -9.64 -27.27 -12.97
N PHE A 398 -8.82 -26.60 -12.15
CA PHE A 398 -9.21 -26.08 -10.84
C PHE A 398 -9.11 -24.55 -10.78
N ASP A 399 -10.25 -23.86 -10.80
CA ASP A 399 -10.33 -22.40 -10.70
C ASP A 399 -10.70 -21.91 -9.29
N VAL A 400 -10.03 -20.86 -8.84
CA VAL A 400 -10.26 -20.22 -7.54
C VAL A 400 -10.58 -18.73 -7.71
N VAL A 401 -11.71 -18.30 -7.13
CA VAL A 401 -12.16 -16.90 -7.16
C VAL A 401 -12.43 -16.39 -5.75
N LEU A 402 -11.72 -15.34 -5.34
CA LEU A 402 -11.93 -14.61 -4.09
C LEU A 402 -12.63 -13.28 -4.36
N ASN A 403 -13.70 -13.01 -3.61
CA ASN A 403 -14.51 -11.80 -3.73
C ASN A 403 -14.87 -11.21 -2.36
N ASN A 404 -15.20 -9.92 -2.37
CA ASN A 404 -15.83 -9.20 -1.26
C ASN A 404 -15.04 -9.26 0.07
N GLY A 405 -13.72 -9.11 0.01
CA GLY A 405 -12.86 -9.17 1.20
C GLY A 405 -12.62 -10.58 1.72
N SER A 406 -12.61 -11.58 0.84
CA SER A 406 -12.20 -12.94 1.20
C SER A 406 -10.70 -13.00 1.49
N ASP A 407 -10.30 -14.01 2.26
CA ASP A 407 -8.94 -14.18 2.73
C ASP A 407 -8.53 -15.64 2.51
N TRP A 408 -7.44 -15.88 1.77
CA TRP A 408 -6.84 -17.21 1.65
C TRP A 408 -5.42 -17.19 2.20
N GLU A 409 -5.20 -18.01 3.22
CA GLU A 409 -3.91 -18.28 3.83
C GLU A 409 -3.44 -19.66 3.37
N THR A 410 -2.45 -19.70 2.49
CA THR A 410 -1.91 -20.97 1.95
C THR A 410 -1.04 -21.65 3.01
N THR A 411 -1.08 -22.98 3.04
CA THR A 411 -0.38 -23.76 4.06
C THR A 411 0.58 -24.80 3.48
N LYS A 412 0.28 -25.35 2.29
CA LYS A 412 1.09 -26.35 1.57
C LYS A 412 1.24 -25.94 0.10
N THR A 413 1.68 -26.86 -0.75
CA THR A 413 1.66 -26.66 -2.21
C THR A 413 0.23 -26.53 -2.71
N SER A 414 -0.05 -25.46 -3.44
CA SER A 414 -1.31 -25.23 -4.12
C SER A 414 -1.06 -25.21 -5.62
N LEU A 415 -1.83 -26.01 -6.35
CA LEU A 415 -1.80 -26.09 -7.80
C LEU A 415 -3.22 -25.91 -8.33
N ILE A 416 -3.41 -24.84 -9.10
CA ILE A 416 -4.69 -24.42 -9.67
C ILE A 416 -4.45 -23.91 -11.10
N ASP A 417 -5.53 -23.74 -11.86
CA ASP A 417 -5.50 -23.15 -13.20
C ASP A 417 -5.54 -21.62 -13.07
N THR A 418 -6.69 -21.05 -12.73
CA THR A 418 -6.85 -19.61 -12.60
C THR A 418 -7.09 -19.17 -11.16
N LEU A 419 -6.40 -18.10 -10.74
CA LEU A 419 -6.65 -17.38 -9.50
C LEU A 419 -7.13 -15.95 -9.75
N ALA A 420 -8.37 -15.66 -9.37
CA ALA A 420 -8.92 -14.31 -9.41
C ALA A 420 -9.14 -13.74 -8.01
N ILE A 421 -8.40 -12.70 -7.64
CA ILE A 421 -8.47 -12.02 -6.34
C ILE A 421 -9.14 -10.67 -6.52
N ASN A 422 -10.39 -10.52 -6.05
CA ASN A 422 -11.20 -9.35 -6.37
C ASN A 422 -11.78 -8.65 -5.13
N SER A 423 -12.13 -7.38 -5.30
CA SER A 423 -12.99 -6.62 -4.39
C SER A 423 -12.45 -6.56 -2.96
N GLY A 424 -11.18 -6.20 -2.80
CA GLY A 424 -10.50 -6.07 -1.51
C GLY A 424 -10.17 -7.41 -0.84
N SER A 425 -10.26 -8.52 -1.57
CA SER A 425 -9.82 -9.83 -1.09
C SER A 425 -8.29 -9.93 -1.07
N GLN A 426 -7.77 -10.86 -0.27
CA GLN A 426 -6.35 -11.05 -0.06
C GLN A 426 -5.95 -12.54 -0.16
N VAL A 427 -4.74 -12.79 -0.65
CA VAL A 427 -4.06 -14.08 -0.60
C VAL A 427 -2.72 -13.90 0.08
N ASN A 428 -2.45 -14.66 1.14
CA ASN A 428 -1.15 -14.72 1.78
C ASN A 428 -0.50 -16.06 1.46
N VAL A 429 0.56 -16.02 0.66
CA VAL A 429 1.34 -17.21 0.32
C VAL A 429 2.39 -17.40 1.40
N SER A 430 2.14 -18.26 2.39
CA SER A 430 3.00 -18.45 3.57
C SER A 430 4.41 -18.91 3.22
N ALA A 431 5.41 -18.59 4.08
CA ALA A 431 6.85 -18.80 3.84
C ALA A 431 7.28 -20.19 3.38
N GLU A 432 6.53 -21.19 3.80
CA GLU A 432 6.79 -22.61 3.64
C GLU A 432 5.83 -23.29 2.64
N SER A 433 5.01 -22.49 1.93
CA SER A 433 4.02 -22.92 0.96
C SER A 433 4.40 -22.52 -0.47
N SER A 434 3.77 -23.14 -1.46
CA SER A 434 3.90 -22.75 -2.86
C SER A 434 2.53 -22.61 -3.51
N LEU A 435 2.40 -21.69 -4.48
CA LEU A 435 1.19 -21.47 -5.26
C LEU A 435 1.56 -21.42 -6.74
N THR A 436 1.06 -22.38 -7.52
CA THR A 436 1.23 -22.42 -8.97
C THR A 436 -0.13 -22.23 -9.64
N SER A 437 -0.20 -21.29 -10.58
CA SER A 437 -1.41 -20.96 -11.33
C SER A 437 -1.06 -20.40 -12.70
N ASP A 438 -1.79 -20.75 -13.75
CA ASP A 438 -1.61 -20.20 -15.10
C ASP A 438 -1.77 -18.70 -15.11
N THR A 439 -2.86 -18.22 -14.55
CA THR A 439 -3.13 -16.78 -14.46
C THR A 439 -3.53 -16.36 -13.06
N ILE A 440 -2.81 -15.36 -12.56
CA ILE A 440 -3.14 -14.71 -11.31
C ILE A 440 -3.57 -13.28 -11.63
N THR A 441 -4.80 -12.93 -11.28
CA THR A 441 -5.34 -11.58 -11.51
C THR A 441 -5.83 -10.96 -10.21
N LEU A 442 -5.33 -9.76 -9.89
CA LEU A 442 -5.77 -8.95 -8.76
C LEU A 442 -6.57 -7.74 -9.24
N ASN A 443 -7.77 -7.52 -8.68
CA ASN A 443 -8.63 -6.38 -9.01
C ASN A 443 -9.30 -5.75 -7.78
N GLY A 444 -9.59 -4.45 -7.88
CA GLY A 444 -10.52 -3.77 -6.97
C GLY A 444 -9.95 -3.58 -5.56
N GLY A 445 -8.69 -3.19 -5.45
CA GLY A 445 -8.00 -2.95 -4.18
C GLY A 445 -7.61 -4.24 -3.45
N SER A 446 -7.42 -5.33 -4.18
CA SER A 446 -7.03 -6.63 -3.63
C SER A 446 -5.53 -6.73 -3.35
N SER A 447 -5.10 -7.73 -2.58
CA SER A 447 -3.68 -7.90 -2.27
C SER A 447 -3.21 -9.35 -2.35
N MET A 448 -1.94 -9.53 -2.73
CA MET A 448 -1.22 -10.78 -2.57
C MET A 448 0.08 -10.51 -1.84
N GLU A 449 0.32 -11.25 -0.76
CA GLU A 449 1.57 -11.23 -0.02
C GLU A 449 2.37 -12.49 -0.34
N VAL A 450 3.57 -12.31 -0.88
CA VAL A 450 4.47 -13.40 -1.29
C VAL A 450 5.51 -13.63 -0.19
N ASN A 451 5.21 -14.55 0.73
CA ASN A 451 6.17 -15.06 1.72
C ASN A 451 6.80 -16.39 1.27
N GLY A 452 6.04 -17.23 0.57
CA GLY A 452 6.49 -18.50 -0.03
C GLY A 452 6.84 -18.37 -1.52
N GLU A 453 6.61 -19.44 -2.27
CA GLU A 453 6.86 -19.49 -3.71
C GLU A 453 5.57 -19.28 -4.51
N VAL A 454 5.61 -18.42 -5.53
CA VAL A 454 4.50 -18.18 -6.47
C VAL A 454 5.02 -18.34 -7.89
N ASN A 455 4.39 -19.23 -8.66
CA ASN A 455 4.72 -19.47 -10.06
C ASN A 455 3.48 -19.24 -10.93
N THR A 456 3.61 -18.43 -11.98
CA THR A 456 2.53 -18.20 -12.94
C THR A 456 3.03 -17.94 -14.35
N ASP A 457 2.19 -18.11 -15.37
CA ASP A 457 2.50 -17.59 -16.70
C ASP A 457 2.27 -16.08 -16.73
N HIS A 458 1.09 -15.64 -16.28
CA HIS A 458 0.71 -14.23 -16.31
C HIS A 458 0.18 -13.75 -14.96
N LEU A 459 0.90 -12.81 -14.35
CA LEU A 459 0.44 -12.04 -13.20
C LEU A 459 -0.11 -10.68 -13.66
N THR A 460 -1.37 -10.38 -13.37
CA THR A 460 -1.98 -9.06 -13.62
C THR A 460 -2.36 -8.36 -12.31
N ILE A 461 -1.78 -7.18 -12.08
CA ILE A 461 -2.06 -6.32 -10.92
C ILE A 461 -2.82 -5.08 -11.39
N ASP A 462 -4.13 -5.05 -11.16
CA ASP A 462 -5.05 -4.05 -11.70
C ASP A 462 -5.82 -3.32 -10.57
N THR A 463 -6.33 -2.13 -10.87
CA THR A 463 -7.34 -1.38 -10.11
C THR A 463 -6.96 -1.25 -8.64
N PHE A 464 -5.84 -0.56 -8.39
CA PHE A 464 -5.31 -0.26 -7.05
C PHE A 464 -5.00 -1.48 -6.18
N SER A 465 -4.81 -2.65 -6.79
CA SER A 465 -4.38 -3.85 -6.08
C SER A 465 -2.86 -3.86 -5.87
N THR A 466 -2.37 -4.63 -4.91
CA THR A 466 -0.95 -4.67 -4.56
C THR A 466 -0.43 -6.09 -4.47
N VAL A 467 0.71 -6.35 -5.09
CA VAL A 467 1.54 -7.52 -4.78
C VAL A 467 2.76 -7.02 -4.03
N ASN A 468 3.00 -7.57 -2.83
CA ASN A 468 4.16 -7.26 -2.03
C ASN A 468 4.88 -8.54 -1.60
N PHE A 469 6.11 -8.36 -1.13
CA PHE A 469 6.96 -9.43 -0.60
C PHE A 469 7.12 -9.19 0.90
N GLY A 470 6.94 -10.21 1.73
CA GLY A 470 7.12 -10.04 3.17
C GLY A 470 8.59 -9.97 3.57
N GLU A 471 8.84 -9.51 4.81
CA GLU A 471 10.20 -9.28 5.30
C GLU A 471 11.04 -10.57 5.42
N ASP A 472 10.40 -11.73 5.57
CA ASP A 472 11.03 -13.04 5.80
C ASP A 472 11.23 -13.89 4.51
N THR A 473 10.68 -13.47 3.36
CA THR A 473 10.68 -14.21 2.08
C THR A 473 12.10 -14.56 1.60
N ALA A 474 13.10 -13.73 1.93
CA ALA A 474 14.49 -13.89 1.48
C ALA A 474 15.28 -15.02 2.19
N SER A 475 14.78 -15.55 3.32
CA SER A 475 15.53 -16.54 4.11
C SER A 475 15.19 -18.01 3.78
N ALA A 476 14.07 -18.26 3.09
CA ALA A 476 13.55 -19.59 2.82
C ALA A 476 13.98 -20.17 1.44
N TRP A 477 14.31 -19.31 0.46
CA TRP A 477 14.48 -19.73 -0.94
C TRP A 477 15.82 -19.29 -1.53
N THR A 478 16.43 -20.15 -2.38
CA THR A 478 17.66 -19.82 -3.13
C THR A 478 17.38 -19.17 -4.49
N SER A 479 16.11 -19.06 -4.88
CA SER A 479 15.57 -18.49 -6.13
C SER A 479 14.60 -17.34 -5.84
N ALA A 480 14.18 -16.61 -6.87
CA ALA A 480 13.19 -15.56 -6.72
C ALA A 480 11.85 -16.17 -6.24
N PRO A 481 11.21 -15.62 -5.19
CA PRO A 481 9.97 -16.16 -4.62
C PRO A 481 8.74 -15.93 -5.51
N LEU A 482 8.76 -14.96 -6.41
CA LEU A 482 7.75 -14.81 -7.47
C LEU A 482 8.39 -15.07 -8.83
N TYR A 483 7.80 -15.97 -9.59
CA TYR A 483 8.10 -16.20 -10.98
C TYR A 483 6.85 -15.97 -11.83
N ALA A 484 7.00 -15.14 -12.87
CA ALA A 484 5.95 -14.96 -13.86
C ALA A 484 6.57 -14.73 -15.25
N ASN A 485 6.14 -15.42 -16.30
CA ASN A 485 6.61 -15.08 -17.66
C ASN A 485 6.31 -13.61 -17.97
N THR A 486 5.08 -13.16 -17.70
CA THR A 486 4.68 -11.75 -17.82
C THR A 486 4.08 -11.22 -16.53
N ILE A 487 4.55 -10.05 -16.09
CA ILE A 487 3.90 -9.26 -15.05
C ILE A 487 3.32 -8.01 -15.68
N THR A 488 1.99 -7.86 -15.66
CA THR A 488 1.29 -6.64 -16.08
C THR A 488 0.82 -5.86 -14.86
N VAL A 489 1.26 -4.60 -14.75
CA VAL A 489 0.83 -3.67 -13.70
C VAL A 489 0.09 -2.50 -14.34
N THR A 490 -1.16 -2.26 -13.95
CA THR A 490 -2.03 -1.27 -14.61
C THR A 490 -3.05 -0.64 -13.66
N ASN A 491 -3.70 0.44 -14.11
CA ASN A 491 -4.84 1.10 -13.42
C ASN A 491 -4.62 1.39 -11.92
N GLY A 492 -3.40 1.81 -11.55
CA GLY A 492 -3.05 2.12 -10.15
C GLY A 492 -2.62 0.90 -9.33
N GLY A 493 -2.57 -0.30 -9.93
CA GLY A 493 -1.96 -1.47 -9.31
C GLY A 493 -0.48 -1.24 -8.97
N VAL A 494 0.03 -1.96 -7.97
CA VAL A 494 1.37 -1.78 -7.43
C VAL A 494 2.09 -3.13 -7.33
N LEU A 495 3.24 -3.24 -7.99
CA LEU A 495 4.24 -4.26 -7.68
C LEU A 495 5.24 -3.63 -6.70
N ASP A 496 5.21 -4.07 -5.44
CA ASP A 496 5.86 -3.42 -4.31
C ASP A 496 7.04 -4.22 -3.78
N VAL A 497 8.25 -3.72 -4.01
CA VAL A 497 9.52 -4.33 -3.58
C VAL A 497 9.97 -3.68 -2.27
N ASN A 498 9.18 -3.88 -1.21
CA ASN A 498 9.40 -3.31 0.12
C ASN A 498 10.18 -4.25 1.07
N THR A 499 11.23 -4.92 0.58
CA THR A 499 12.04 -5.83 1.41
C THR A 499 13.51 -5.46 1.34
N ASN A 500 14.25 -5.73 2.42
CA ASN A 500 15.70 -5.62 2.41
C ASN A 500 16.27 -6.87 1.72
N MET A 501 16.75 -6.75 0.48
CA MET A 501 17.34 -7.84 -0.32
C MET A 501 18.71 -8.30 0.20
N ASN A 502 18.84 -8.62 1.48
CA ASN A 502 20.14 -8.95 2.07
C ASN A 502 20.65 -10.34 1.64
N ASP A 503 19.75 -11.27 1.30
CA ASP A 503 20.07 -12.69 1.07
C ASP A 503 19.65 -13.23 -0.32
N ILE A 504 18.93 -12.44 -1.13
CA ILE A 504 18.49 -12.81 -2.49
C ILE A 504 18.87 -11.72 -3.51
N SER A 505 19.15 -12.11 -4.75
CA SER A 505 19.49 -11.18 -5.85
C SER A 505 18.29 -10.47 -6.46
N SER A 506 17.09 -11.04 -6.35
CA SER A 506 15.83 -10.48 -6.82
C SER A 506 14.65 -11.13 -6.09
N VAL A 507 13.59 -10.36 -5.85
CA VAL A 507 12.32 -10.85 -5.28
C VAL A 507 11.36 -11.40 -6.32
N PHE A 508 11.56 -11.08 -7.61
CA PHE A 508 10.82 -11.71 -8.70
C PHE A 508 11.70 -12.00 -9.92
N ALA A 509 11.28 -12.97 -10.72
CA ALA A 509 11.83 -13.26 -12.03
C ALA A 509 10.72 -13.16 -13.07
N THR A 510 10.97 -12.39 -14.14
CA THR A 510 10.02 -12.24 -15.24
C THR A 510 10.75 -11.99 -16.54
N ASP A 511 10.14 -12.38 -17.66
CA ASP A 511 10.63 -12.06 -18.99
C ASP A 511 10.23 -10.63 -19.37
N THR A 512 8.96 -10.29 -19.10
CA THR A 512 8.39 -8.99 -19.43
C THR A 512 7.69 -8.37 -18.22
N LEU A 513 8.15 -7.17 -17.83
CA LEU A 513 7.41 -6.28 -16.93
C LEU A 513 6.66 -5.24 -17.77
N GLU A 514 5.36 -5.47 -17.98
CA GLU A 514 4.47 -4.52 -18.62
C GLU A 514 3.92 -3.52 -17.59
N LEU A 515 4.41 -2.30 -17.65
CA LEU A 515 4.02 -1.23 -16.72
C LEU A 515 3.23 -0.17 -17.47
N THR A 516 1.90 -0.31 -17.45
CA THR A 516 0.98 0.41 -18.35
C THR A 516 -0.15 1.12 -17.61
N SER A 517 -1.12 1.66 -18.35
CA SER A 517 -2.31 2.33 -17.82
C SER A 517 -3.54 1.93 -18.63
N GLY A 518 -4.74 2.11 -18.09
CA GLY A 518 -5.98 1.84 -18.81
C GLY A 518 -6.13 2.64 -20.11
N ASN A 519 -7.01 2.16 -21.00
CA ASN A 519 -7.26 2.74 -22.33
C ASN A 519 -7.99 4.09 -22.30
N VAL A 520 -8.45 4.55 -21.13
CA VAL A 520 -9.30 5.73 -21.01
C VAL A 520 -8.94 6.50 -19.74
N LYS A 521 -8.83 7.83 -19.86
CA LYS A 521 -8.81 8.72 -18.70
C LYS A 521 -10.10 8.56 -17.91
N ASP A 522 -10.04 8.75 -16.60
CA ASP A 522 -11.27 8.84 -15.81
C ASP A 522 -12.12 10.08 -16.21
N ASN A 523 -13.28 10.22 -15.60
CA ASN A 523 -14.19 11.35 -15.86
C ASN A 523 -13.57 12.73 -15.49
N ASN A 524 -12.47 12.73 -14.73
CA ASN A 524 -11.73 13.90 -14.29
C ASN A 524 -10.48 14.16 -15.16
N GLY A 525 -10.20 13.30 -16.14
CA GLY A 525 -9.05 13.41 -17.03
C GLY A 525 -7.76 12.79 -16.48
N ASN A 526 -7.82 12.05 -15.37
CA ASN A 526 -6.68 11.41 -14.74
C ASN A 526 -6.30 10.11 -15.46
N VAL A 527 -5.01 9.80 -15.46
CA VAL A 527 -4.46 8.51 -15.89
C VAL A 527 -3.99 7.76 -14.65
N TYR A 528 -4.56 6.57 -14.43
CA TYR A 528 -4.11 5.64 -13.41
C TYR A 528 -3.17 4.64 -14.06
N ALA A 529 -1.88 4.83 -13.81
CA ALA A 529 -0.82 3.97 -14.28
C ALA A 529 -0.51 2.91 -13.24
N GLY A 530 -0.10 1.73 -13.67
CA GLY A 530 0.58 0.77 -12.81
C GLY A 530 1.86 1.36 -12.23
N VAL A 531 2.21 0.93 -11.04
CA VAL A 531 3.35 1.40 -10.27
C VAL A 531 4.29 0.22 -10.00
N PHE A 532 5.55 0.36 -10.36
CA PHE A 532 6.61 -0.49 -9.88
C PHE A 532 7.40 0.28 -8.83
N ASP A 533 7.32 -0.13 -7.57
CA ASP A 533 7.92 0.57 -6.44
C ASP A 533 9.10 -0.21 -5.88
N ILE A 534 10.29 0.41 -5.89
CA ILE A 534 11.52 -0.20 -5.37
C ILE A 534 11.98 0.43 -4.06
N HIS A 535 11.26 1.42 -3.51
CA HIS A 535 11.65 2.14 -2.30
C HIS A 535 13.11 2.64 -2.36
N SER A 536 13.95 2.26 -1.40
CA SER A 536 15.37 2.61 -1.31
C SER A 536 16.31 1.51 -1.84
N ASN A 537 15.77 0.50 -2.56
CA ASN A 537 16.58 -0.61 -3.06
C ASN A 537 17.46 -0.20 -4.24
N ASP A 538 18.62 -0.85 -4.36
CA ASP A 538 19.40 -0.90 -5.59
C ASP A 538 18.99 -2.17 -6.34
N TYR A 539 18.04 -2.02 -7.26
CA TYR A 539 17.35 -3.12 -7.92
C TYR A 539 17.83 -3.29 -9.37
N ILE A 540 18.11 -4.53 -9.75
CA ILE A 540 18.46 -4.90 -11.11
C ILE A 540 17.28 -5.67 -11.71
N LEU A 541 16.56 -5.03 -12.63
CA LEU A 541 15.53 -5.67 -13.44
C LEU A 541 16.18 -6.35 -14.63
N ASN A 542 16.25 -7.67 -14.58
CA ASN A 542 16.64 -8.48 -15.73
C ASN A 542 15.40 -8.99 -16.47
N ALA A 543 14.64 -8.04 -17.02
CA ALA A 543 13.43 -8.28 -17.79
C ALA A 543 13.26 -7.11 -18.77
N ASP A 544 12.47 -7.33 -19.82
CA ASP A 544 12.04 -6.27 -20.72
C ASP A 544 11.02 -5.38 -20.02
N LEU A 545 11.31 -4.08 -19.96
CA LEU A 545 10.41 -3.08 -19.42
C LEU A 545 9.58 -2.46 -20.54
N VAL A 546 8.32 -2.88 -20.67
CA VAL A 546 7.48 -2.54 -21.82
C VAL A 546 6.25 -1.72 -21.45
N ASN A 547 5.90 -0.82 -22.37
CA ASN A 547 4.70 -0.01 -22.29
C ASN A 547 4.26 0.45 -23.69
N ASP A 548 3.04 0.12 -24.08
CA ASP A 548 2.44 0.43 -25.39
C ASP A 548 1.86 1.86 -25.49
N ARG A 549 1.89 2.63 -24.41
CA ARG A 549 1.34 3.99 -24.31
C ARG A 549 2.27 5.03 -24.91
N THR A 550 1.72 6.20 -25.27
CA THR A 550 2.47 7.38 -25.73
C THR A 550 2.39 8.56 -24.75
N ASN A 551 3.44 9.37 -24.68
CA ASN A 551 3.42 10.64 -23.92
C ASN A 551 2.68 11.78 -24.64
N ASP A 552 2.26 11.60 -25.89
CA ASP A 552 1.49 12.60 -26.65
C ASP A 552 0.03 12.63 -26.19
N THR A 553 -0.30 13.63 -25.37
CA THR A 553 -1.65 13.85 -24.81
C THR A 553 -2.77 13.98 -25.86
N SER A 554 -2.44 14.20 -27.14
CA SER A 554 -3.42 14.27 -28.23
C SER A 554 -3.79 12.91 -28.81
N LYS A 555 -3.04 11.85 -28.50
CA LYS A 555 -3.26 10.49 -28.99
C LYS A 555 -4.27 9.75 -28.13
N ALA A 556 -5.00 8.83 -28.75
CA ALA A 556 -5.99 8.00 -28.06
C ALA A 556 -5.34 7.03 -27.07
N ASN A 557 -4.11 6.56 -27.34
CA ASN A 557 -3.32 5.71 -26.46
C ASN A 557 -2.37 6.50 -25.54
N TYR A 558 -2.71 7.75 -25.20
CA TYR A 558 -1.95 8.52 -24.21
C TYR A 558 -1.98 7.80 -22.86
N GLY A 559 -0.79 7.63 -22.26
CA GLY A 559 -0.64 6.98 -20.97
C GLY A 559 0.82 6.84 -20.60
N TYR A 560 1.08 6.24 -19.45
CA TYR A 560 2.42 5.99 -18.95
C TYR A 560 2.39 4.89 -17.89
N GLY A 561 3.54 4.32 -17.60
CA GLY A 561 3.83 3.54 -16.39
C GLY A 561 4.48 4.43 -15.32
N VAL A 562 4.49 4.01 -14.06
CA VAL A 562 5.17 4.76 -12.98
C VAL A 562 6.22 3.90 -12.31
N ILE A 563 7.46 4.38 -12.30
CA ILE A 563 8.53 3.81 -11.48
C ILE A 563 8.65 4.68 -10.24
N ALA A 564 8.43 4.09 -9.07
CA ALA A 564 8.49 4.76 -7.78
C ALA A 564 9.72 4.31 -7.01
N MET A 565 10.34 5.28 -6.31
CA MET A 565 11.52 5.06 -5.50
C MET A 565 11.72 6.22 -4.52
N ASN A 566 12.51 6.00 -3.48
CA ASN A 566 13.11 7.08 -2.69
C ASN A 566 14.32 7.67 -3.42
N SER A 567 14.79 8.83 -2.99
CA SER A 567 15.97 9.52 -3.53
C SER A 567 17.27 8.70 -3.45
N ASP A 568 17.26 7.60 -2.69
CA ASP A 568 18.36 6.66 -2.52
C ASP A 568 18.15 5.30 -3.18
N GLY A 569 16.99 5.05 -3.78
CA GLY A 569 16.80 3.90 -4.66
C GLY A 569 17.54 4.06 -5.99
N HIS A 570 17.85 2.92 -6.60
CA HIS A 570 18.42 2.84 -7.93
C HIS A 570 17.79 1.68 -8.70
N LEU A 571 17.41 1.90 -9.97
CA LEU A 571 16.96 0.86 -10.88
C LEU A 571 17.94 0.73 -12.05
N THR A 572 18.45 -0.47 -12.26
CA THR A 572 19.09 -0.85 -13.52
C THR A 572 18.15 -1.76 -14.30
N VAL A 573 17.94 -1.47 -15.58
CA VAL A 573 17.17 -2.33 -16.50
C VAL A 573 18.14 -2.92 -17.52
N ASN A 574 18.32 -4.24 -17.44
CA ASN A 574 19.21 -4.98 -18.33
C ASN A 574 18.49 -5.54 -19.56
N GLY A 575 17.18 -5.74 -19.50
CA GLY A 575 16.46 -6.56 -20.48
C GLY A 575 16.48 -8.04 -20.09
N ASN A 576 15.70 -8.85 -20.82
CA ASN A 576 15.53 -10.27 -20.53
C ASN A 576 16.66 -11.17 -21.05
N ASN A 577 17.79 -10.65 -21.58
CA ASN A 577 18.96 -11.44 -22.04
C ASN A 577 18.62 -12.78 -22.78
N ASP A 578 17.56 -12.83 -23.60
CA ASP A 578 17.06 -14.07 -24.22
C ASP A 578 17.96 -14.58 -25.36
N ILE A 579 19.12 -15.19 -25.06
CA ILE A 579 20.12 -15.69 -26.03
C ILE A 579 19.53 -16.60 -27.12
N ASN A 580 18.91 -16.00 -28.13
CA ASN A 580 18.55 -16.70 -29.34
C ASN A 580 19.79 -16.74 -30.22
N ASN A 581 20.37 -17.94 -30.31
CA ASN A 581 21.41 -18.29 -31.29
C ASN A 581 22.85 -17.84 -30.95
N GLY A 582 23.15 -17.53 -29.70
CA GLY A 582 24.52 -17.43 -29.16
C GLY A 582 25.21 -16.06 -29.23
N ASP A 583 24.48 -14.97 -29.46
CA ASP A 583 25.05 -13.61 -29.59
C ASP A 583 24.44 -12.57 -28.61
N GLU A 584 23.64 -12.98 -27.63
CA GLU A 584 22.95 -12.00 -26.77
C GLU A 584 23.73 -11.67 -25.51
N VAL A 585 24.32 -10.49 -25.60
CA VAL A 585 24.65 -9.61 -24.49
C VAL A 585 24.09 -8.27 -24.95
N ASP A 586 23.22 -7.63 -24.18
CA ASP A 586 22.47 -6.40 -24.55
C ASP A 586 23.35 -5.16 -24.86
N ASN A 587 24.68 -5.37 -24.90
CA ASN A 587 25.70 -4.42 -25.36
C ASN A 587 26.43 -4.89 -26.65
N SER A 588 25.82 -5.75 -27.45
CA SER A 588 26.37 -6.26 -28.71
C SER A 588 25.98 -5.38 -29.90
N SER A 589 26.90 -5.16 -30.84
CA SER A 589 26.62 -4.42 -32.09
C SER A 589 25.64 -5.12 -33.05
N VAL A 590 25.16 -6.31 -32.70
CA VAL A 590 24.29 -7.19 -33.51
C VAL A 590 22.90 -7.38 -32.88
N ASP A 591 22.67 -6.81 -31.69
CA ASP A 591 21.38 -6.85 -30.98
C ASP A 591 20.25 -6.27 -31.85
N ASN A 592 18.99 -6.65 -31.65
CA ASN A 592 17.79 -6.09 -32.30
C ASN A 592 16.57 -6.06 -31.35
N VAL A 593 16.74 -6.43 -30.08
CA VAL A 593 15.72 -6.41 -29.03
C VAL A 593 15.93 -5.14 -28.21
N VAL A 594 14.92 -4.70 -27.45
CA VAL A 594 14.95 -3.41 -26.75
C VAL A 594 14.58 -3.64 -25.29
N ALA A 595 15.55 -3.45 -24.38
CA ALA A 595 15.37 -3.71 -22.95
C ALA A 595 14.31 -2.82 -22.28
N ALA A 596 14.08 -1.62 -22.82
CA ALA A 596 13.02 -0.74 -22.35
C ALA A 596 12.37 0.05 -23.50
N THR A 597 11.04 -0.03 -23.59
CA THR A 597 10.21 0.67 -24.59
C THR A 597 9.01 1.36 -23.94
N GLY A 598 8.57 2.48 -24.50
CA GLY A 598 7.36 3.18 -24.06
C GLY A 598 7.59 4.44 -23.23
N ASN A 599 6.62 4.81 -22.39
CA ASN A 599 6.62 6.10 -21.70
C ASN A 599 6.38 5.94 -20.19
N TYR A 600 7.29 6.46 -19.38
CA TYR A 600 7.28 6.29 -17.94
C TYR A 600 7.34 7.62 -17.21
N LYS A 601 6.77 7.64 -16.02
CA LYS A 601 7.00 8.69 -15.03
C LYS A 601 7.80 8.14 -13.86
N VAL A 602 8.74 8.94 -13.37
CA VAL A 602 9.54 8.60 -12.19
C VAL A 602 9.02 9.40 -11.00
N ARG A 603 8.56 8.68 -9.98
CA ARG A 603 8.01 9.24 -8.74
C ARG A 603 9.04 9.10 -7.63
N ILE A 604 9.34 10.20 -6.95
CA ILE A 604 10.25 10.25 -5.80
C ILE A 604 9.39 10.36 -4.55
N ASP A 605 9.37 9.32 -3.72
CA ASP A 605 8.37 9.17 -2.65
C ASP A 605 8.79 9.82 -1.33
N ASN A 606 10.08 9.90 -1.05
CA ASN A 606 10.56 10.61 0.13
C ASN A 606 10.70 12.12 -0.12
N SER A 607 10.56 12.88 0.96
CA SER A 607 11.03 14.26 1.05
C SER A 607 11.64 14.47 2.42
N THR A 608 12.78 15.14 2.48
CA THR A 608 13.54 15.34 3.73
C THR A 608 14.29 16.65 3.69
N GLY A 609 14.39 17.34 4.82
CA GLY A 609 15.25 18.52 4.98
C GLY A 609 16.72 18.15 5.18
N ALA A 610 17.05 16.87 5.39
CA ALA A 610 18.42 16.41 5.56
C ALA A 610 19.15 16.19 4.21
N GLY A 611 20.48 16.07 4.29
CA GLY A 611 21.35 15.75 3.15
C GLY A 611 21.92 16.97 2.43
N ALA A 612 23.13 16.81 1.91
CA ALA A 612 23.85 17.83 1.17
C ALA A 612 23.49 17.79 -0.33
N ILE A 613 23.79 18.87 -1.06
CA ILE A 613 23.65 18.97 -2.52
C ILE A 613 24.40 17.81 -3.20
N ALA A 614 25.56 17.42 -2.69
CA ALA A 614 26.36 16.32 -3.24
C ALA A 614 25.68 14.94 -3.13
N ASP A 615 24.77 14.75 -2.17
CA ASP A 615 24.05 13.49 -1.97
C ASP A 615 22.96 13.27 -3.04
N TYR A 616 22.50 14.36 -3.67
CA TYR A 616 21.34 14.34 -4.57
C TYR A 616 21.66 14.82 -5.99
N LYS A 617 22.42 15.90 -6.16
CA LYS A 617 22.60 16.57 -7.45
C LYS A 617 23.26 15.66 -8.49
N GLY A 618 22.49 15.33 -9.52
CA GLY A 618 22.97 14.48 -10.61
C GLY A 618 23.11 13.01 -10.23
N LYS A 619 22.59 12.59 -9.06
CA LYS A 619 22.52 11.19 -8.67
C LYS A 619 21.69 10.43 -9.69
N GLN A 620 22.23 9.29 -10.13
CA GLN A 620 21.55 8.37 -11.02
C GLN A 620 20.43 7.65 -10.27
N LEU A 621 19.22 7.72 -10.82
CA LEU A 621 18.05 7.00 -10.33
C LEU A 621 17.81 5.75 -11.18
N ILE A 622 17.83 5.90 -12.51
CA ILE A 622 17.57 4.79 -13.44
C ILE A 622 18.69 4.73 -14.46
N TYR A 623 19.14 3.52 -14.79
CA TYR A 623 20.02 3.26 -15.91
C TYR A 623 19.45 2.14 -16.77
N ILE A 624 19.35 2.39 -18.08
CA ILE A 624 18.96 1.37 -19.06
C ILE A 624 20.22 0.90 -19.78
N ASP A 625 20.59 -0.37 -19.59
CA ASP A 625 21.80 -0.96 -20.18
C ASP A 625 21.59 -1.45 -21.61
N ASP A 626 20.92 -0.64 -22.43
CA ASP A 626 20.64 -0.93 -23.84
C ASP A 626 20.76 0.33 -24.69
N THR A 627 21.68 0.32 -25.64
CA THR A 627 21.92 1.45 -26.57
C THR A 627 20.77 1.73 -27.56
N LYS A 628 19.82 0.80 -27.69
CA LYS A 628 18.66 0.85 -28.60
C LYS A 628 17.36 1.25 -27.91
N THR A 629 17.36 1.41 -26.58
CA THR A 629 16.18 1.85 -25.84
C THR A 629 15.52 3.08 -26.47
N ASN A 630 14.19 3.02 -26.53
CA ASN A 630 13.36 4.14 -26.96
C ASN A 630 12.45 4.64 -25.82
N ALA A 631 12.62 4.10 -24.61
CA ALA A 631 11.86 4.49 -23.44
C ALA A 631 12.06 5.98 -23.12
N THR A 632 10.97 6.66 -22.79
CA THR A 632 11.04 8.04 -22.27
C THR A 632 10.65 8.10 -20.81
N PHE A 633 11.38 8.89 -20.03
CA PHE A 633 11.15 9.09 -18.61
C PHE A 633 10.92 10.57 -18.33
N SER A 634 9.88 10.86 -17.56
CA SER A 634 9.55 12.23 -17.11
C SER A 634 9.25 12.25 -15.62
N ALA A 635 9.37 13.41 -14.98
CA ALA A 635 9.05 13.53 -13.57
C ALA A 635 7.55 13.30 -13.31
N ALA A 636 7.21 12.46 -12.33
CA ALA A 636 5.86 12.37 -11.78
C ALA A 636 5.57 13.52 -10.82
N ASN A 637 6.57 13.89 -10.02
CA ASN A 637 6.52 14.91 -8.99
C ASN A 637 7.86 15.64 -8.83
N LYS A 638 7.82 16.70 -8.03
CA LYS A 638 8.98 17.31 -7.40
C LYS A 638 9.13 16.73 -5.98
N ALA A 639 10.35 16.59 -5.49
CA ALA A 639 10.67 16.16 -4.14
C ALA A 639 11.65 17.13 -3.48
N ASP A 640 11.38 17.52 -2.25
CA ASP A 640 12.25 18.40 -1.47
C ASP A 640 13.29 17.54 -0.74
N LEU A 641 14.57 17.73 -1.08
CA LEU A 641 15.68 16.93 -0.57
C LEU A 641 16.81 17.88 -0.14
N GLY A 642 17.01 18.01 1.18
CA GLY A 642 17.95 18.99 1.72
C GLY A 642 17.46 20.43 1.48
N ALA A 643 18.36 21.29 0.98
CA ALA A 643 18.06 22.70 0.72
C ALA A 643 17.26 22.94 -0.58
N TYR A 644 17.23 21.98 -1.51
CA TYR A 644 16.70 22.17 -2.86
C TYR A 644 15.57 21.20 -3.19
N THR A 645 14.73 21.62 -4.13
CA THR A 645 13.76 20.74 -4.76
C THR A 645 14.39 20.03 -5.95
N TYR A 646 14.08 18.75 -6.14
CA TYR A 646 14.57 17.90 -7.21
C TYR A 646 13.43 17.28 -8.01
N GLN A 647 13.72 16.90 -9.24
CA GLN A 647 12.83 16.11 -10.08
C GLN A 647 13.64 15.15 -10.95
N ALA A 648 13.00 14.12 -11.47
CA ALA A 648 13.64 13.19 -12.41
C ALA A 648 13.84 13.83 -13.79
N GLU A 649 15.05 13.72 -14.35
CA GLU A 649 15.40 14.19 -15.69
C GLU A 649 16.12 13.07 -16.46
N GLN A 650 15.59 12.73 -17.63
CA GLN A 650 16.25 11.80 -18.55
C GLN A 650 17.39 12.48 -19.31
N ARG A 651 18.58 11.86 -19.28
CA ARG A 651 19.80 12.27 -19.99
C ARG A 651 20.36 11.07 -20.76
N GLY A 652 19.87 10.87 -21.99
CA GLY A 652 20.16 9.66 -22.75
C GLY A 652 19.48 8.44 -22.10
N ASN A 653 20.25 7.40 -21.80
CA ASN A 653 19.76 6.16 -21.19
C ASN A 653 19.73 6.22 -19.65
N THR A 654 20.07 7.35 -19.06
CA THR A 654 20.11 7.54 -17.61
C THR A 654 19.02 8.51 -17.19
N VAL A 655 18.37 8.26 -16.05
CA VAL A 655 17.53 9.25 -15.35
C VAL A 655 18.27 9.69 -14.11
N VAL A 656 18.34 11.00 -13.88
CA VAL A 656 19.04 11.59 -12.74
C VAL A 656 18.15 12.53 -11.94
N LEU A 657 18.54 12.81 -10.70
CA LEU A 657 18.00 13.90 -9.92
C LEU A 657 18.51 15.25 -10.44
N GLN A 658 17.62 15.99 -11.09
CA GLN A 658 17.84 17.37 -11.51
C GLN A 658 17.52 18.32 -10.35
N GLN A 659 18.53 19.07 -9.90
CA GLN A 659 18.35 20.17 -8.94
C GLN A 659 17.56 21.31 -9.60
N MET A 660 16.54 21.80 -8.90
CA MET A 660 15.69 22.90 -9.33
C MET A 660 15.97 24.15 -8.47
N GLU A 661 14.95 24.68 -7.81
CA GLU A 661 14.99 25.86 -6.95
C GLU A 661 15.25 25.49 -5.49
N LEU A 662 15.61 26.49 -4.66
CA LEU A 662 15.62 26.33 -3.21
C LEU A 662 14.21 25.94 -2.73
N THR A 663 14.17 25.08 -1.73
CA THR A 663 12.94 24.78 -1.00
C THR A 663 12.47 26.03 -0.26
N ASP A 664 11.16 26.14 -0.06
CA ASP A 664 10.56 27.30 0.60
C ASP A 664 11.15 27.51 2.00
N TYR A 665 11.37 26.43 2.76
CA TYR A 665 11.98 26.50 4.10
C TYR A 665 13.46 26.90 4.06
N ALA A 666 14.25 26.43 3.09
CA ALA A 666 15.66 26.84 2.96
C ALA A 666 15.78 28.31 2.53
N ASN A 667 14.94 28.75 1.58
CA ASN A 667 14.90 30.14 1.13
C ASN A 667 14.59 31.09 2.30
N MET A 668 13.58 30.79 3.10
CA MET A 668 13.25 31.56 4.30
C MET A 668 14.37 31.54 5.33
N ALA A 669 14.94 30.36 5.63
CA ALA A 669 16.04 30.21 6.58
C ALA A 669 17.28 31.02 6.20
N LEU A 670 17.61 31.09 4.90
CA LEU A 670 18.74 31.86 4.37
C LEU A 670 18.45 33.37 4.31
N SER A 671 17.18 33.77 4.16
CA SER A 671 16.77 35.17 4.04
C SER A 671 16.71 35.93 5.37
N ILE A 672 16.52 35.23 6.50
CA ILE A 672 16.36 35.82 7.86
C ILE A 672 17.41 36.90 8.19
N PRO A 673 18.73 36.69 8.00
CA PRO A 673 19.71 37.69 8.40
C PRO A 673 19.65 38.99 7.58
N SER A 674 19.43 38.89 6.26
CA SER A 674 19.24 40.07 5.40
C SER A 674 17.95 40.82 5.77
N ALA A 675 16.86 40.08 6.07
CA ALA A 675 15.59 40.65 6.54
C ALA A 675 15.72 41.35 7.91
N ASN A 676 16.50 40.81 8.86
CA ASN A 676 16.81 41.47 10.13
C ASN A 676 17.58 42.79 9.90
N THR A 677 18.49 42.79 8.92
CA THR A 677 19.24 43.99 8.52
C THR A 677 18.33 45.09 8.00
N ASN A 678 17.25 44.76 7.27
CA ASN A 678 16.24 45.73 6.82
C ASN A 678 15.49 46.39 7.97
N ILE A 679 15.12 45.62 9.00
CA ILE A 679 14.51 46.14 10.23
C ILE A 679 15.47 47.14 10.91
N TRP A 680 16.73 46.75 11.07
CA TRP A 680 17.75 47.62 11.65
C TRP A 680 17.99 48.90 10.83
N ASN A 681 17.98 48.79 9.50
CA ASN A 681 18.13 49.95 8.62
C ASN A 681 17.01 50.98 8.82
N LEU A 682 15.74 50.55 8.99
CA LEU A 682 14.63 51.47 9.31
C LEU A 682 14.81 52.16 10.67
N GLU A 683 15.31 51.43 11.66
CA GLU A 683 15.62 51.97 12.98
C GLU A 683 16.75 52.99 12.95
N GLN A 684 17.83 52.68 12.22
CA GLN A 684 18.97 53.57 12.02
C GLN A 684 18.57 54.82 11.23
N ASP A 685 17.72 54.70 10.21
CA ASP A 685 17.15 55.83 9.45
C ASP A 685 16.24 56.70 10.34
N THR A 686 15.53 56.09 11.31
CA THR A 686 14.71 56.79 12.29
C THR A 686 15.56 57.67 13.21
N VAL A 687 16.65 57.12 13.76
CA VAL A 687 17.62 57.90 14.56
C VAL A 687 18.28 58.99 13.70
N GLY A 688 18.68 58.68 12.47
CA GLY A 688 19.27 59.63 11.54
C GLY A 688 18.33 60.80 11.20
N THR A 689 17.05 60.52 11.02
CA THR A 689 16.01 61.53 10.79
C THR A 689 15.78 62.39 12.03
N ARG A 690 15.75 61.81 13.24
CA ARG A 690 15.68 62.57 14.51
C ARG A 690 16.84 63.57 14.65
N LEU A 691 18.07 63.16 14.31
CA LEU A 691 19.26 64.01 14.37
C LEU A 691 19.23 65.11 13.31
N THR A 692 18.83 64.77 12.08
CA THR A 692 18.67 65.74 10.98
C THR A 692 17.61 66.80 11.32
N ASN A 693 16.45 66.38 11.82
CA ASN A 693 15.37 67.27 12.28
C ASN A 693 15.76 68.11 13.51
N SER A 694 16.85 67.77 14.21
CA SER A 694 17.38 68.61 15.28
C SER A 694 18.24 69.77 14.78
N ARG A 695 18.83 69.66 13.59
CA ARG A 695 19.68 70.70 12.99
C ARG A 695 18.86 71.74 12.24
N HIS A 696 17.74 71.33 11.66
CA HIS A 696 16.88 72.16 10.84
C HIS A 696 15.52 72.40 11.55
N GLY A 697 14.98 73.62 11.45
CA GLY A 697 13.74 74.03 12.15
C GLY A 697 13.95 75.03 13.29
N LEU A 698 13.00 75.10 14.23
CA LEU A 698 13.10 75.95 15.43
C LEU A 698 14.10 75.36 16.44
N ALA A 699 14.54 76.15 17.43
CA ALA A 699 15.60 75.77 18.35
C ALA A 699 15.29 74.45 19.11
N ASP A 700 16.12 73.43 18.90
CA ASP A 700 16.12 72.18 19.67
C ASP A 700 17.18 72.22 20.78
N ASN A 701 16.77 71.91 22.02
CA ASN A 701 17.63 71.83 23.21
C ASN A 701 17.72 70.43 23.82
N GLY A 702 17.26 69.42 23.09
CA GLY A 702 17.00 68.10 23.62
C GLY A 702 15.53 67.89 23.93
N GLY A 703 15.13 66.63 24.03
CA GLY A 703 13.74 66.25 24.20
C GLY A 703 13.50 64.78 24.48
N ALA A 704 12.24 64.44 24.69
CA ALA A 704 11.73 63.09 24.55
C ALA A 704 10.97 62.99 23.22
N TRP A 705 11.14 61.89 22.50
CA TRP A 705 10.48 61.66 21.22
C TRP A 705 9.99 60.23 21.10
N VAL A 706 8.96 60.07 20.28
CA VAL A 706 8.43 58.76 19.85
C VAL A 706 8.27 58.82 18.34
N SER A 707 8.63 57.73 17.67
CA SER A 707 8.51 57.59 16.24
C SER A 707 7.92 56.24 15.89
N TYR A 708 6.95 56.23 15.00
CA TYR A 708 6.59 55.04 14.25
C TYR A 708 7.46 54.97 13.00
N PHE A 709 7.89 53.78 12.62
CA PHE A 709 8.54 53.50 11.35
C PHE A 709 7.94 52.24 10.75
N GLY A 710 7.94 52.17 9.42
CA GLY A 710 7.57 50.97 8.71
C GLY A 710 7.97 51.04 7.26
N GLY A 711 7.94 49.91 6.58
CA GLY A 711 8.27 49.82 5.17
C GLY A 711 8.07 48.41 4.64
N ASN A 712 8.07 48.32 3.31
CA ASN A 712 8.07 47.06 2.59
C ASN A 712 9.41 46.94 1.85
N PHE A 713 9.97 45.72 1.85
CA PHE A 713 11.20 45.36 1.18
C PHE A 713 10.99 44.14 0.31
N ASN A 714 11.64 44.15 -0.85
CA ASN A 714 11.77 42.99 -1.72
C ASN A 714 13.26 42.67 -1.88
N GLY A 715 13.67 41.50 -1.43
CA GLY A 715 15.06 41.03 -1.55
C GLY A 715 15.16 39.92 -2.59
N ASP A 716 16.02 40.10 -3.60
CA ASP A 716 16.33 39.11 -4.64
C ASP A 716 17.81 39.25 -5.02
N ASN A 717 18.63 38.27 -4.65
CA ASN A 717 20.05 38.19 -5.04
C ASN A 717 20.30 37.13 -6.15
N GLY A 718 19.22 36.58 -6.75
CA GLY A 718 19.26 35.47 -7.71
C GLY A 718 19.34 34.08 -7.10
N THR A 719 19.64 33.95 -5.80
CA THR A 719 19.63 32.69 -5.04
C THR A 719 18.46 32.67 -4.06
N ILE A 720 18.36 33.67 -3.18
CA ILE A 720 17.26 33.88 -2.24
C ILE A 720 16.26 34.91 -2.78
N ASN A 721 15.00 34.79 -2.35
CA ASN A 721 13.94 35.74 -2.70
C ASN A 721 12.94 35.89 -1.54
N TYR A 722 12.58 37.12 -1.16
CA TYR A 722 11.57 37.36 -0.13
C TYR A 722 10.86 38.71 -0.26
N ASP A 723 9.60 38.76 0.17
CA ASP A 723 8.85 39.99 0.43
C ASP A 723 8.71 40.17 1.95
N GLN A 724 9.06 41.35 2.46
CA GLN A 724 9.08 41.65 3.89
C GLN A 724 8.33 42.95 4.21
N ASP A 725 7.36 42.85 5.10
CA ASP A 725 6.67 44.01 5.69
C ASP A 725 7.17 44.24 7.12
N VAL A 726 7.58 45.47 7.43
CA VAL A 726 8.11 45.85 8.75
C VAL A 726 7.32 46.99 9.34
N ASN A 727 7.00 46.88 10.64
CA ASN A 727 6.33 47.91 11.42
C ASN A 727 6.93 48.00 12.82
N GLY A 728 7.28 49.21 13.26
CA GLY A 728 7.92 49.39 14.56
C GLY A 728 7.69 50.75 15.20
N ILE A 729 8.02 50.82 16.48
CA ILE A 729 7.97 52.03 17.29
C ILE A 729 9.31 52.19 17.99
N MET A 730 9.85 53.40 17.92
CA MET A 730 11.05 53.80 18.63
C MET A 730 10.75 54.95 19.58
N VAL A 731 11.28 54.87 20.79
CA VAL A 731 11.21 55.94 21.81
C VAL A 731 12.61 56.38 22.17
N GLY A 732 12.82 57.68 22.32
CA GLY A 732 14.14 58.21 22.64
C GLY A 732 14.11 59.43 23.53
N VAL A 733 15.26 59.67 24.17
CA VAL A 733 15.52 60.85 24.99
C VAL A 733 16.93 61.36 24.72
N ASP A 734 17.06 62.65 24.49
CA ASP A 734 18.33 63.29 24.14
C ASP A 734 18.48 64.67 24.75
N THR A 735 19.70 65.07 25.09
CA THR A 735 19.98 66.40 25.67
C THR A 735 21.02 67.15 24.89
N LYS A 736 20.88 68.48 24.86
CA LYS A 736 21.86 69.36 24.23
C LYS A 736 22.89 69.87 25.22
N ILE A 737 24.15 69.79 24.84
CA ILE A 737 25.29 70.22 25.63
C ILE A 737 26.18 71.14 24.78
N ASP A 738 26.45 72.34 25.27
CA ASP A 738 27.41 73.24 24.63
C ASP A 738 28.83 72.91 25.11
N GLY A 739 29.76 72.64 24.18
CA GLY A 739 31.13 72.27 24.56
C GLY A 739 32.08 72.11 23.38
N ASN A 740 33.37 72.44 23.59
CA ASN A 740 34.45 72.24 22.61
C ASN A 740 34.16 72.84 21.21
N ASN A 741 33.64 74.07 21.17
CA ASN A 741 33.29 74.80 19.94
C ASN A 741 32.20 74.13 19.07
N ALA A 742 31.42 73.20 19.64
CA ALA A 742 30.28 72.56 18.99
C ALA A 742 29.05 72.53 19.92
N LYS A 743 27.88 72.38 19.30
CA LYS A 743 26.62 72.05 19.97
C LYS A 743 26.44 70.55 19.86
N TRP A 744 26.44 69.86 21.00
CA TRP A 744 26.30 68.42 21.08
C TRP A 744 24.86 68.05 21.41
N ILE A 745 24.36 66.99 20.79
CA ILE A 745 23.17 66.26 21.23
C ILE A 745 23.65 64.89 21.62
N VAL A 746 23.30 64.43 22.82
CA VAL A 746 23.62 63.08 23.28
C VAL A 746 22.35 62.44 23.81
N GLY A 747 22.03 61.24 23.35
CA GLY A 747 20.81 60.57 23.71
C GLY A 747 20.88 59.05 23.63
N ALA A 748 19.78 58.44 24.06
CA ALA A 748 19.53 57.02 23.93
C ALA A 748 18.12 56.79 23.38
N ALA A 749 17.92 55.67 22.71
CA ALA A 749 16.61 55.23 22.22
C ALA A 749 16.44 53.72 22.36
N ALA A 750 15.20 53.27 22.37
CA ALA A 750 14.84 51.86 22.30
C ALA A 750 13.77 51.67 21.21
N GLY A 751 13.93 50.64 20.39
CA GLY A 751 13.06 50.27 19.29
C GLY A 751 12.45 48.89 19.53
N PHE A 752 11.19 48.74 19.11
CA PHE A 752 10.52 47.46 18.97
C PHE A 752 9.93 47.41 17.56
N ALA A 753 10.23 46.36 16.82
CA ALA A 753 9.67 46.15 15.49
C ALA A 753 9.14 44.74 15.36
N LYS A 754 8.07 44.61 14.57
CA LYS A 754 7.61 43.35 14.04
C LYS A 754 7.82 43.34 12.53
N GLY A 755 8.38 42.26 12.01
CA GLY A 755 8.50 41.98 10.59
C GLY A 755 7.73 40.72 10.23
N ASP A 756 7.13 40.69 9.05
CA ASP A 756 6.51 39.51 8.47
C ASP A 756 7.17 39.28 7.09
N MET A 757 7.85 38.15 6.90
CA MET A 757 8.51 37.76 5.64
C MET A 757 7.76 36.61 4.98
N ASN A 758 7.63 36.61 3.65
CA ASN A 758 7.01 35.51 2.92
C ASN A 758 7.60 35.30 1.51
N ASP A 759 7.57 34.04 1.07
CA ASP A 759 7.72 33.61 -0.33
C ASP A 759 7.05 32.24 -0.51
N ARG A 760 6.27 32.05 -1.58
CA ARG A 760 5.53 30.81 -1.87
C ARG A 760 4.78 30.28 -0.63
N SER A 761 5.13 29.10 -0.09
CA SER A 761 4.54 28.57 1.14
C SER A 761 5.31 28.93 2.42
N GLY A 762 6.51 29.50 2.27
CA GLY A 762 7.39 29.89 3.37
C GLY A 762 6.99 31.23 3.99
N GLN A 763 7.05 31.29 5.32
CA GLN A 763 6.75 32.48 6.12
C GLN A 763 7.71 32.56 7.30
N VAL A 764 8.08 33.79 7.68
CA VAL A 764 8.82 34.06 8.91
C VAL A 764 8.21 35.24 9.66
N ASP A 765 7.82 35.01 10.91
CA ASP A 765 7.45 36.05 11.87
C ASP A 765 8.73 36.55 12.58
N GLN A 766 8.98 37.86 12.57
CA GLN A 766 10.19 38.45 13.13
C GLN A 766 9.85 39.45 14.23
N ASP A 767 10.49 39.34 15.38
CA ASP A 767 10.42 40.30 16.48
C ASP A 767 11.81 40.89 16.76
N SER A 768 11.91 42.22 16.78
CA SER A 768 13.15 42.94 17.07
C SER A 768 13.04 43.79 18.33
N GLN A 769 14.09 43.76 19.15
CA GLN A 769 14.28 44.62 20.30
C GLN A 769 15.65 45.29 20.22
N THR A 770 15.68 46.61 20.01
CA THR A 770 16.94 47.33 19.81
C THR A 770 17.14 48.44 20.82
N ALA A 771 18.38 48.62 21.27
CA ALA A 771 18.81 49.76 22.08
C ALA A 771 19.88 50.58 21.34
N TYR A 772 19.70 51.90 21.30
CA TYR A 772 20.61 52.86 20.65
C TYR A 772 21.21 53.84 21.66
N ILE A 773 22.48 54.19 21.43
CA ILE A 773 23.12 55.38 21.97
C ILE A 773 23.58 56.22 20.79
N TYR A 774 23.28 57.51 20.79
CA TYR A 774 23.62 58.40 19.68
C TYR A 774 24.12 59.76 20.14
N SER A 775 24.88 60.39 19.24
CA SER A 775 25.47 61.70 19.44
C SER A 775 25.50 62.49 18.14
N SER A 776 25.28 63.79 18.20
CA SER A 776 25.43 64.70 17.06
C SER A 776 26.19 65.94 17.48
N ALA A 777 27.28 66.26 16.77
CA ALA A 777 28.11 67.44 16.99
C ALA A 777 27.94 68.42 15.84
N HIS A 778 27.38 69.60 16.10
CA HIS A 778 27.24 70.66 15.11
C HIS A 778 28.18 71.83 15.43
N PHE A 779 29.17 72.06 14.57
CA PHE A 779 30.24 73.04 14.77
C PHE A 779 29.84 74.45 14.31
N ALA A 780 30.53 75.47 14.80
CA ALA A 780 30.28 76.86 14.43
C ALA A 780 30.53 77.19 12.94
N ASN A 781 31.27 76.34 12.22
CA ASN A 781 31.52 76.45 10.79
C ASN A 781 30.47 75.71 9.92
N ASN A 782 29.36 75.25 10.52
CA ASN A 782 28.28 74.47 9.89
C ASN A 782 28.68 73.05 9.43
N VAL A 783 29.84 72.55 9.85
CA VAL A 783 30.13 71.12 9.74
C VAL A 783 29.35 70.38 10.83
N PHE A 784 28.84 69.20 10.53
CA PHE A 784 28.27 68.31 11.54
C PHE A 784 28.84 66.89 11.42
N VAL A 785 28.80 66.18 12.55
CA VAL A 785 29.13 64.75 12.65
C VAL A 785 28.11 64.10 13.56
N ASP A 786 27.41 63.10 13.05
CA ASP A 786 26.48 62.25 13.76
C ASP A 786 27.12 60.87 13.95
N GLY A 787 26.85 60.26 15.11
CA GLY A 787 27.26 58.90 15.42
C GLY A 787 26.19 58.17 16.20
N SER A 788 25.99 56.89 15.90
CA SER A 788 25.13 55.96 16.63
C SER A 788 25.83 54.63 16.87
N LEU A 789 25.50 53.99 17.98
CA LEU A 789 25.84 52.61 18.31
C LEU A 789 24.56 51.93 18.77
N SER A 790 24.36 50.68 18.36
CA SER A 790 23.16 49.91 18.63
C SER A 790 23.47 48.47 18.97
N TYR A 791 22.60 47.88 19.78
CA TYR A 791 22.52 46.45 20.02
C TYR A 791 21.08 46.01 19.78
N SER A 792 20.88 45.03 18.89
CA SER A 792 19.58 44.46 18.52
C SER A 792 19.54 42.98 18.91
N HIS A 793 18.39 42.55 19.39
CA HIS A 793 18.06 41.13 19.56
C HIS A 793 16.86 40.79 18.66
N PHE A 794 17.02 39.81 17.80
CA PHE A 794 16.01 39.33 16.85
C PHE A 794 15.56 37.93 17.23
N ASN A 795 14.25 37.71 17.26
CA ASN A 795 13.62 36.39 17.31
C ASN A 795 12.89 36.14 15.99
N ASN A 796 13.06 34.97 15.40
CA ASN A 796 12.51 34.62 14.09
C ASN A 796 11.87 33.24 14.16
N ASP A 797 10.58 33.16 13.85
CA ASP A 797 9.81 31.92 13.80
C ASP A 797 9.46 31.61 12.35
N LEU A 798 10.00 30.52 11.81
CA LEU A 798 9.86 30.06 10.43
C LEU A 798 8.80 28.97 10.32
N SER A 799 8.00 29.03 9.25
CA SER A 799 7.11 27.95 8.83
C SER A 799 7.06 27.81 7.31
N ALA A 800 6.87 26.59 6.80
CA ALA A 800 6.73 26.30 5.37
C ALA A 800 6.00 24.97 5.12
N THR A 801 5.70 24.66 3.86
CA THR A 801 5.15 23.37 3.44
C THR A 801 6.04 22.72 2.38
N MET A 802 6.40 21.46 2.56
CA MET A 802 7.19 20.69 1.58
C MET A 802 6.33 20.32 0.36
N SER A 803 6.97 19.91 -0.73
CA SER A 803 6.32 19.49 -1.97
C SER A 803 5.37 18.29 -1.83
N ASN A 804 5.56 17.45 -0.80
CA ASN A 804 4.65 16.35 -0.45
C ASN A 804 3.50 16.77 0.51
N GLY A 805 3.42 18.05 0.89
CA GLY A 805 2.40 18.59 1.80
C GLY A 805 2.78 18.56 3.29
N THR A 806 3.96 18.09 3.65
CA THR A 806 4.43 18.05 5.06
C THR A 806 4.72 19.47 5.57
N TYR A 807 4.24 19.79 6.77
CA TYR A 807 4.50 21.07 7.43
C TYR A 807 5.90 21.08 8.06
N VAL A 808 6.60 22.21 7.94
CA VAL A 808 7.94 22.44 8.48
C VAL A 808 7.94 23.70 9.33
N ASP A 809 8.64 23.67 10.45
CA ASP A 809 8.83 24.79 11.36
C ASP A 809 10.23 24.82 11.96
N GLY A 810 10.62 26.00 12.44
CA GLY A 810 11.82 26.19 13.24
C GLY A 810 11.90 27.61 13.78
N SER A 811 12.72 27.82 14.80
CA SER A 811 12.89 29.13 15.43
C SER A 811 14.37 29.43 15.62
N THR A 812 14.78 30.68 15.39
CA THR A 812 16.16 31.12 15.60
C THR A 812 16.23 32.52 16.20
N ASN A 813 17.26 32.74 17.01
CA ASN A 813 17.56 34.05 17.59
C ASN A 813 18.88 34.57 17.03
N SER A 814 19.01 35.89 16.96
CA SER A 814 20.26 36.52 16.55
C SER A 814 20.51 37.80 17.35
N ASP A 815 21.77 38.00 17.73
CA ASP A 815 22.24 39.21 18.37
C ASP A 815 23.05 40.02 17.36
N ALA A 816 22.81 41.33 17.27
CA ALA A 816 23.50 42.19 16.33
C ALA A 816 24.05 43.46 16.98
N TRP A 817 25.24 43.86 16.54
CA TRP A 817 25.85 45.15 16.88
C TRP A 817 25.91 46.02 15.64
N GLY A 818 25.27 47.18 15.71
CA GLY A 818 25.20 48.12 14.61
C GLY A 818 25.85 49.45 14.96
N PHE A 819 26.46 50.13 13.99
CA PHE A 819 26.93 51.50 14.14
C PHE A 819 26.54 52.36 12.94
N GLY A 820 26.46 53.67 13.15
CA GLY A 820 26.22 54.63 12.08
C GLY A 820 27.07 55.88 12.28
N LEU A 821 27.63 56.40 11.19
CA LEU A 821 28.40 57.64 11.15
C LEU A 821 27.92 58.47 9.95
N LYS A 822 27.49 59.71 10.18
CA LYS A 822 27.09 60.65 9.11
C LYS A 822 27.82 61.96 9.30
N ALA A 823 28.51 62.45 8.27
CA ALA A 823 29.20 63.74 8.32
C ALA A 823 28.82 64.58 7.10
N GLY A 824 28.64 65.87 7.32
CA GLY A 824 28.21 66.76 6.24
C GLY A 824 28.40 68.23 6.56
N TYR A 825 27.86 69.06 5.67
CA TYR A 825 27.98 70.51 5.75
C TYR A 825 26.64 71.18 5.51
N ASP A 826 26.14 71.94 6.48
CA ASP A 826 24.88 72.67 6.37
C ASP A 826 25.09 73.99 5.61
N PHE A 827 24.85 73.99 4.31
CA PHE A 827 24.92 75.19 3.48
C PHE A 827 23.61 75.99 3.58
N LYS A 828 23.66 77.16 4.23
CA LYS A 828 22.49 78.04 4.40
C LYS A 828 22.23 78.88 3.16
N LEU A 829 21.01 78.79 2.63
CA LEU A 829 20.49 79.59 1.52
C LEU A 829 19.59 80.71 2.06
N GLY A 830 20.20 81.83 2.43
CA GLY A 830 19.51 82.93 3.12
C GLY A 830 19.13 82.55 4.57
N ASP A 831 18.03 83.11 5.06
CA ASP A 831 17.61 82.94 6.46
C ASP A 831 16.73 81.68 6.70
N ALA A 832 16.22 81.04 5.65
CA ALA A 832 15.19 79.99 5.74
C ALA A 832 15.47 78.70 4.98
N GLY A 833 16.29 78.73 3.91
CA GLY A 833 16.62 77.55 3.11
C GLY A 833 17.94 76.91 3.52
N TYR A 834 18.06 75.59 3.30
CA TYR A 834 19.32 74.86 3.49
C TYR A 834 19.52 73.80 2.41
N VAL A 835 20.79 73.50 2.12
CA VAL A 835 21.24 72.35 1.35
C VAL A 835 22.38 71.70 2.12
N THR A 836 22.28 70.40 2.36
CA THR A 836 23.19 69.65 3.21
C THR A 836 23.72 68.46 2.45
N PRO A 837 24.86 68.61 1.72
CA PRO A 837 25.61 67.46 1.25
C PRO A 837 26.20 66.69 2.44
N TYR A 838 26.15 65.37 2.37
CA TYR A 838 26.69 64.49 3.39
C TYR A 838 27.25 63.19 2.80
N GLY A 839 28.06 62.52 3.60
CA GLY A 839 28.37 61.10 3.45
C GLY A 839 28.09 60.37 4.76
N SER A 840 27.61 59.14 4.65
CA SER A 840 27.40 58.25 5.79
C SER A 840 27.90 56.84 5.53
N ILE A 841 28.28 56.20 6.62
CA ILE A 841 28.65 54.80 6.68
C ILE A 841 27.91 54.20 7.86
N SER A 842 27.21 53.10 7.62
CA SER A 842 26.57 52.32 8.67
C SER A 842 26.91 50.86 8.47
N GLY A 843 27.08 50.12 9.56
CA GLY A 843 27.34 48.70 9.48
C GLY A 843 26.62 47.94 10.58
N LEU A 844 26.16 46.74 10.25
CA LEU A 844 25.52 45.79 11.15
C LEU A 844 26.34 44.49 11.12
N PHE A 845 26.67 43.99 12.30
CA PHE A 845 27.35 42.72 12.49
C PHE A 845 26.44 41.83 13.32
N GLN A 846 25.83 40.85 12.69
CA GLN A 846 24.89 39.91 13.30
C GLN A 846 25.60 38.57 13.57
N SER A 847 25.36 38.00 14.76
CA SER A 847 25.75 36.65 15.13
C SER A 847 24.47 35.86 15.41
N GLY A 848 24.18 34.87 14.56
CA GLY A 848 23.10 33.90 14.79
C GLY A 848 23.63 32.57 15.35
N ASP A 849 22.72 31.82 15.99
CA ASP A 849 22.99 30.46 16.46
C ASP A 849 22.69 29.42 15.36
N ASP A 850 23.34 28.26 15.46
CA ASP A 850 23.02 27.09 14.64
C ASP A 850 21.66 26.51 15.08
N TYR A 851 20.81 26.12 14.13
CA TYR A 851 19.49 25.57 14.42
C TYR A 851 19.07 24.46 13.45
N GLN A 852 18.07 23.69 13.87
CA GLN A 852 17.52 22.59 13.07
C GLN A 852 16.01 22.79 12.90
N LEU A 853 15.52 22.62 11.68
CA LEU A 853 14.08 22.62 11.37
C LEU A 853 13.44 21.26 11.71
N SER A 854 12.12 21.23 11.82
CA SER A 854 11.36 19.99 12.12
C SER A 854 11.42 18.92 11.04
N ASN A 855 11.91 19.24 9.84
CA ASN A 855 12.19 18.30 8.74
C ASN A 855 13.66 17.83 8.69
N ASP A 856 14.41 18.01 9.77
CA ASP A 856 15.83 17.65 9.94
C ASP A 856 16.86 18.52 9.20
N MET A 857 16.45 19.58 8.49
CA MET A 857 17.40 20.52 7.88
C MET A 857 18.20 21.26 8.94
N LYS A 858 19.53 21.23 8.80
CA LYS A 858 20.46 21.95 9.67
C LYS A 858 20.93 23.22 9.00
N VAL A 859 20.90 24.29 9.75
CA VAL A 859 21.30 25.62 9.31
C VAL A 859 22.36 26.13 10.26
N ASP A 860 23.58 26.24 9.76
CA ASP A 860 24.77 26.62 10.49
C ASP A 860 25.28 27.98 9.97
N GLY A 861 26.03 28.70 10.81
CA GLY A 861 26.78 29.87 10.34
C GLY A 861 25.92 31.10 9.99
N GLN A 862 24.87 31.39 10.77
CA GLN A 862 23.95 32.53 10.58
C GLN A 862 24.55 33.91 10.93
N SER A 863 25.87 34.08 10.77
CA SER A 863 26.52 35.37 10.93
C SER A 863 26.28 36.21 9.68
N TYR A 864 25.96 37.50 9.84
CA TYR A 864 25.66 38.37 8.70
C TYR A 864 26.24 39.75 8.93
N ASP A 865 27.20 40.11 8.07
CA ASP A 865 27.90 41.38 8.12
C ASP A 865 27.47 42.23 6.93
N SER A 866 26.97 43.44 7.22
CA SER A 866 26.52 44.39 6.20
C SER A 866 27.18 45.74 6.41
N MET A 867 27.80 46.31 5.38
CA MET A 867 28.28 47.69 5.36
C MET A 867 27.58 48.52 4.28
N ARG A 868 26.85 49.54 4.72
CA ARG A 868 26.14 50.50 3.87
C ARG A 868 26.93 51.80 3.76
N TYR A 869 27.17 52.23 2.53
CA TYR A 869 27.80 53.50 2.18
C TYR A 869 26.78 54.40 1.48
N GLU A 870 26.61 55.62 1.97
CA GLU A 870 25.63 56.55 1.40
C GLU A 870 26.27 57.92 1.15
N LEU A 871 26.03 58.48 -0.04
CA LEU A 871 26.42 59.83 -0.43
C LEU A 871 25.16 60.58 -0.88
N GLY A 872 24.79 61.63 -0.15
CA GLY A 872 23.50 62.26 -0.35
C GLY A 872 23.49 63.77 -0.18
N VAL A 873 22.36 64.36 -0.54
CA VAL A 873 22.06 65.78 -0.36
C VAL A 873 20.64 65.91 0.19
N ASP A 874 20.52 66.55 1.34
CA ASP A 874 19.24 66.96 1.92
C ASP A 874 18.98 68.44 1.58
N ALA A 875 17.79 68.78 1.09
CA ALA A 875 17.42 70.17 0.80
C ALA A 875 16.06 70.51 1.40
N GLY A 876 15.96 71.65 2.09
CA GLY A 876 14.71 72.05 2.73
C GLY A 876 14.54 73.55 2.88
N TYR A 877 13.31 73.96 3.21
CA TYR A 877 12.96 75.37 3.38
C TYR A 877 12.02 75.55 4.58
N THR A 878 12.38 76.40 5.53
CA THR A 878 11.61 76.62 6.76
C THR A 878 10.66 77.81 6.61
N PHE A 879 9.36 77.55 6.63
CA PHE A 879 8.30 78.58 6.67
C PHE A 879 7.94 78.90 8.11
N THR A 880 8.39 80.05 8.62
CA THR A 880 8.05 80.53 9.97
C THR A 880 6.75 81.35 9.94
N TYR A 881 5.71 80.87 10.64
CA TYR A 881 4.40 81.54 10.71
C TYR A 881 4.28 82.47 11.93
N SER A 882 4.93 82.12 13.04
CA SER A 882 5.03 82.92 14.28
C SER A 882 6.33 82.57 15.04
N GLU A 883 6.61 83.20 16.19
CA GLU A 883 7.79 82.86 17.01
C GLU A 883 7.87 81.38 17.40
N ASP A 884 6.71 80.71 17.53
CA ASP A 884 6.61 79.34 18.05
C ASP A 884 6.07 78.32 17.01
N GLN A 885 5.86 78.74 15.75
CA GLN A 885 5.29 77.88 14.70
C GLN A 885 6.05 77.95 13.39
N ALA A 886 6.47 76.79 12.89
CA ALA A 886 7.17 76.65 11.61
C ALA A 886 6.83 75.33 10.90
N LEU A 887 6.89 75.35 9.57
CA LEU A 887 6.81 74.16 8.71
C LEU A 887 8.06 74.09 7.83
N THR A 888 8.75 72.95 7.84
CA THR A 888 9.95 72.70 7.05
C THR A 888 9.73 71.47 6.16
N PRO A 889 9.25 71.62 4.91
CA PRO A 889 9.37 70.58 3.91
C PRO A 889 10.85 70.37 3.54
N TYR A 890 11.21 69.11 3.30
CA TYR A 890 12.53 68.71 2.85
C TYR A 890 12.46 67.55 1.85
N PHE A 891 13.52 67.45 1.05
CA PHE A 891 13.76 66.43 0.04
C PHE A 891 15.13 65.81 0.29
N LYS A 892 15.22 64.49 0.12
CA LYS A 892 16.43 63.70 0.26
C LYS A 892 16.73 63.03 -1.09
N LEU A 893 17.98 63.10 -1.54
CA LEU A 893 18.47 62.32 -2.67
C LEU A 893 19.84 61.77 -2.32
N ALA A 894 19.99 60.44 -2.38
CA ALA A 894 21.26 59.79 -2.10
C ALA A 894 21.54 58.63 -3.05
N TYR A 895 22.82 58.38 -3.26
CA TYR A 895 23.35 57.14 -3.79
C TYR A 895 23.74 56.25 -2.63
N VAL A 896 23.27 55.00 -2.62
CA VAL A 896 23.51 54.01 -1.58
C VAL A 896 24.22 52.82 -2.22
N TYR A 897 25.23 52.30 -1.54
CA TYR A 897 25.88 51.05 -1.89
C TYR A 897 25.93 50.16 -0.65
N ASP A 898 25.34 48.97 -0.76
CA ASP A 898 25.38 47.94 0.27
C ASP A 898 26.39 46.86 -0.12
N ASP A 899 27.32 46.61 0.80
CA ASP A 899 28.34 45.55 0.71
C ASP A 899 28.02 44.50 1.78
N SER A 900 27.47 43.37 1.36
CA SER A 900 27.09 42.29 2.28
C SER A 900 27.27 40.90 1.65
N ASN A 901 28.49 40.62 1.18
CA ASN A 901 28.87 39.30 0.67
C ASN A 901 28.95 38.28 1.83
N ASN A 902 27.87 37.54 2.05
CA ASN A 902 27.70 36.57 3.13
C ASN A 902 27.33 35.20 2.57
N ASP A 903 27.77 34.15 3.25
CA ASP A 903 27.43 32.77 2.96
C ASP A 903 26.99 32.05 4.24
N ASN A 904 25.98 31.20 4.11
CA ASN A 904 25.46 30.39 5.22
C ASN A 904 25.53 28.90 4.83
N ASP A 905 25.81 28.06 5.82
CA ASP A 905 25.94 26.62 5.62
C ASP A 905 24.58 25.93 5.88
N VAL A 906 24.04 25.26 4.86
CA VAL A 906 22.83 24.42 4.99
C VAL A 906 23.23 22.97 4.75
N ASN A 907 23.06 22.12 5.77
CA ASN A 907 23.53 20.72 5.76
C ASN A 907 25.02 20.56 5.35
N GLY A 908 25.85 21.57 5.59
CA GLY A 908 27.26 21.61 5.21
C GLY A 908 27.56 22.12 3.80
N ASP A 909 26.55 22.57 3.05
CA ASP A 909 26.74 23.31 1.80
C ASP A 909 26.69 24.82 2.04
N SER A 910 27.74 25.53 1.65
CA SER A 910 27.81 26.99 1.68
C SER A 910 26.97 27.58 0.53
N ILE A 911 25.93 28.33 0.89
CA ILE A 911 24.98 28.98 -0.04
C ILE A 911 25.04 30.49 0.18
N ASP A 912 25.15 31.23 -0.92
CA ASP A 912 25.17 32.69 -0.94
C ASP A 912 23.80 33.27 -0.53
N ASN A 913 23.79 34.03 0.56
CA ASN A 913 22.63 34.76 1.06
C ASN A 913 22.91 36.26 1.21
N GLY A 914 24.02 36.75 0.64
CA GLY A 914 24.39 38.15 0.68
C GLY A 914 23.51 39.01 -0.22
N THR A 915 23.18 40.23 0.22
CA THR A 915 22.41 41.19 -0.59
C THR A 915 23.23 42.44 -0.86
N GLU A 916 23.85 42.54 -2.02
CA GLU A 916 24.73 43.66 -2.37
C GLU A 916 24.13 44.58 -3.42
N GLY A 917 24.80 45.68 -3.70
CA GLY A 917 24.51 46.47 -4.89
C GLY A 917 24.29 47.95 -4.66
N SER A 918 24.03 48.62 -5.79
CA SER A 918 23.97 50.08 -5.87
C SER A 918 22.53 50.53 -6.06
N ALA A 919 22.02 51.30 -5.11
CA ALA A 919 20.65 51.80 -5.13
C ALA A 919 20.59 53.33 -5.10
N VAL A 920 19.47 53.88 -5.55
CA VAL A 920 19.16 55.31 -5.45
C VAL A 920 18.05 55.50 -4.43
N ARG A 921 18.33 56.34 -3.43
CA ARG A 921 17.37 56.75 -2.40
C ARG A 921 16.71 58.07 -2.77
N VAL A 922 15.39 58.10 -2.78
CA VAL A 922 14.59 59.32 -2.95
C VAL A 922 13.64 59.46 -1.78
N GLY A 923 13.70 60.59 -1.09
CA GLY A 923 12.89 60.85 0.10
C GLY A 923 12.20 62.20 0.09
N LEU A 924 11.01 62.28 0.67
CA LEU A 924 10.25 63.51 0.86
C LEU A 924 9.71 63.54 2.28
N GLY A 925 9.83 64.68 2.94
CA GLY A 925 9.35 64.83 4.31
C GLY A 925 8.97 66.24 4.69
N THR A 926 8.32 66.34 5.85
CA THR A 926 7.93 67.60 6.47
C THR A 926 8.16 67.54 7.98
N GLN A 927 8.62 68.64 8.54
CA GLN A 927 8.70 68.86 9.98
C GLN A 927 7.80 70.04 10.35
N PHE A 928 6.97 69.89 11.38
CA PHE A 928 6.07 70.93 11.86
C PHE A 928 6.27 71.19 13.34
N SER A 929 6.57 72.44 13.71
CA SER A 929 6.60 72.90 15.09
C SER A 929 5.25 73.52 15.45
N PHE A 930 4.50 72.90 16.37
CA PHE A 930 3.18 73.36 16.81
C PHE A 930 3.26 74.47 17.86
N THR A 931 4.23 74.32 18.77
CA THR A 931 4.56 75.24 19.85
C THR A 931 6.07 75.24 20.08
N LYS A 932 6.56 76.11 20.96
CA LYS A 932 7.96 76.14 21.38
C LYS A 932 8.51 74.79 21.88
N ASN A 933 7.65 73.95 22.45
CA ASN A 933 8.04 72.68 23.08
C ASN A 933 7.58 71.45 22.30
N PHE A 934 6.78 71.57 21.25
CA PHE A 934 6.17 70.41 20.59
C PHE A 934 6.32 70.47 19.06
N SER A 935 6.84 69.39 18.48
CA SER A 935 7.00 69.25 17.02
C SER A 935 6.67 67.84 16.56
N ALA A 936 6.17 67.71 15.34
CA ALA A 936 6.07 66.43 14.64
C ALA A 936 6.87 66.45 13.34
N TYR A 937 7.20 65.28 12.84
CA TYR A 937 7.79 65.10 11.53
C TYR A 937 7.19 63.87 10.86
N THR A 938 7.21 63.88 9.54
CA THR A 938 6.87 62.73 8.72
C THR A 938 7.73 62.73 7.46
N ASP A 939 8.22 61.57 7.07
CA ASP A 939 8.87 61.36 5.78
C ASP A 939 8.54 60.01 5.19
N ALA A 940 8.63 59.95 3.88
CA ALA A 940 8.55 58.73 3.10
C ALA A 940 9.78 58.61 2.21
N ASN A 941 10.34 57.41 2.11
CA ASN A 941 11.51 57.14 1.28
C ASN A 941 11.25 55.94 0.36
N TYR A 942 11.94 55.93 -0.76
CA TYR A 942 12.05 54.83 -1.71
C TYR A 942 13.54 54.56 -1.93
N LEU A 943 13.94 53.29 -1.98
CA LEU A 943 15.28 52.84 -2.33
C LEU A 943 15.15 51.81 -3.44
N GLY A 944 15.83 52.00 -4.56
CA GLY A 944 15.74 51.03 -5.67
C GLY A 944 17.04 50.87 -6.45
N GLY A 945 17.33 49.64 -6.87
CA GLY A 945 18.37 49.28 -7.84
C GLY A 945 19.43 48.26 -7.39
N GLY A 946 19.45 47.87 -6.11
CA GLY A 946 20.33 46.81 -5.58
C GLY A 946 19.58 45.48 -5.41
N ASP A 947 20.18 44.50 -4.74
CA ASP A 947 19.54 43.21 -4.45
C ASP A 947 18.38 43.33 -3.44
N VAL A 948 18.31 44.43 -2.68
CA VAL A 948 17.16 44.77 -1.82
C VAL A 948 16.58 46.11 -2.24
N ASP A 949 15.34 46.07 -2.72
CA ASP A 949 14.53 47.24 -3.01
C ASP A 949 13.62 47.56 -1.82
N GLN A 950 13.53 48.84 -1.45
CA GLN A 950 12.58 49.35 -0.48
C GLN A 950 11.48 50.09 -1.23
N ASP A 951 10.41 49.37 -1.55
CA ASP A 951 9.27 49.87 -2.32
C ASP A 951 8.62 51.10 -1.70
N TRP A 952 8.56 51.12 -0.37
CA TRP A 952 8.26 52.31 0.40
C TRP A 952 8.76 52.16 1.84
N SER A 953 9.12 53.28 2.44
CA SER A 953 9.18 53.41 3.89
C SER A 953 8.50 54.68 4.34
N ALA A 954 7.94 54.64 5.55
CA ALA A 954 7.30 55.76 6.19
C ALA A 954 7.81 55.90 7.62
N ASN A 955 8.08 57.14 8.00
CA ASN A 955 8.45 57.51 9.35
C ASN A 955 7.53 58.65 9.82
N VAL A 956 6.96 58.50 11.02
CA VAL A 956 6.11 59.52 11.64
C VAL A 956 6.47 59.67 13.11
N GLY A 957 6.97 60.84 13.49
CA GLY A 957 7.45 61.07 14.84
C GLY A 957 6.90 62.33 15.48
N VAL A 958 6.86 62.31 16.81
CA VAL A 958 6.44 63.42 17.66
C VAL A 958 7.49 63.62 18.75
N LYS A 959 7.81 64.88 19.03
CA LYS A 959 8.83 65.27 19.99
C LYS A 959 8.34 66.36 20.93
N TYR A 960 8.71 66.21 22.20
CA TYR A 960 8.66 67.24 23.23
C TYR A 960 10.08 67.74 23.57
N THR A 961 10.36 69.03 23.36
CA THR A 961 11.64 69.70 23.69
C THR A 961 11.50 70.52 24.97
N TRP A 962 12.55 70.58 25.81
CA TRP A 962 12.57 71.35 27.08
C TRP A 962 13.18 72.75 27.01
#